data_AF-A0A6J1YS64-F1
#
_entry.id   AF-A0A6J1YS64-F1
#
_cell.length_a   1.000
_cell.length_b   1.000
_cell.length_c   1.000
_cell.angle_alpha   90.00
_cell.angle_beta   90.00
_cell.angle_gamma   90.00
#
_symmetry.space_group_name_H-M   'P 1'
#
loop_
_entity.id
_entity.type
_entity.pdbx_description
1 polymer ?
#
loop_
_entity_poly.entity_id
_entity_poly.type
_entity_poly.pdbx_seq_one_letter_code
_entity_poly.pdbx_strand_id
1 'polypeptide(L)'
;MATHLSQSQRRPPLLRQAIKIRRRRVRDLQDPLPRTAQEIEPPSHHFSPEERALLYEEALYTILHRLGQPEPNHVKEASELLRYLQEAFHLGPEEHQQLLQKVQKLEKPIFCLKATVKQAKGILGKDVSGFSDPYCLLGIEQGVGAPGGSPGSRHRQKAVVRHTIPEEQTHRTQVITQTLNPVWEETFILEFEDISNSSFHLDMWDLDTVESVRQKLGELTDLHGLRRIFKEARKDKGQDDFLGNVVLRLQDLRCQEDQWYPLEPCTETYPDRGQCHLQFQLIHKRRATAASRSQPSYTVHLHLLQQLVSHEVTQHQAGSTSWDGSLSPQAATILFLHATQKDLSDFHQSMAQWLAYSRLYQSLEFPSSCLLHPITSIEYQWIQGRLKAEQQEELAASFRNLLAYGLSLIRRFRSVFPLSVPDSPARLQSLLRVLVQMCKMKAFRELCPDSAPLPRLVTEALRTGTVEWFHLKQQHHQPMVQGMLQAGKALLSLVQDIIGDLHQCQRTWNKIFQNALKVNLFSMAFLELQWLVAKRVQDHTAAVAGSPVSPEVGESLFQLYVSLKELCQLGPVPAERDGVLALDGFHRWFQPAVPSWLQKTYSVALARVQRAVQMDELVPLGELTKHSTSAVDLSTCFAQISHTARQLDWPDPEEAFMITVKFVEDTCRLALVYCSLIKARARELSAGQKDQGQAANMLCVVVNDMEQLRLVIGKLPTQLAWEALEQRVGAVLEQGQLQNTLYAQLQGALAGLGHEIRTGVRTLAEQLEVGIAKHIQKLVSVKESVLPEDAILPLMKFLEVKLCYMSTNLVQENFNSLLTLLWTHTLTVLVEVAASQRSCPLASSRLKIALQNLEICFYAEGCGLPPEALHTATFQALQKELELQAASSRELIQKYFCSRIQQQAEAASEELGAVTVKVSYRASEQKLRVELLSASSLLPLDSNALTMQAINDLIRGT
;
A
#
# COMPACT_ATOMS: atom_id res chain seq x y z
N MET A 1 24.06 47.89 27.88
CA MET A 1 24.19 49.03 26.95
C MET A 1 23.60 48.62 25.62
N ALA A 2 22.51 49.26 25.25
CA ALA A 2 21.88 49.16 23.94
C ALA A 2 22.77 49.84 22.88
N THR A 3 22.73 49.33 21.65
CA THR A 3 22.41 50.14 20.45
C THR A 3 22.16 49.26 19.24
N HIS A 4 21.11 49.66 18.51
CA HIS A 4 20.62 49.17 17.23
C HIS A 4 21.62 49.37 16.09
N LEU A 5 21.50 48.56 15.03
CA LEU A 5 21.40 49.06 13.64
C LEU A 5 20.74 48.01 12.74
N SER A 6 19.53 48.33 12.30
CA SER A 6 18.75 47.68 11.25
C SER A 6 19.20 48.19 9.87
N GLN A 7 19.57 47.29 8.95
CA GLN A 7 19.55 47.58 7.51
C GLN A 7 19.08 46.38 6.70
N SER A 8 18.27 46.72 5.71
CA SER A 8 17.47 45.93 4.79
C SER A 8 18.30 45.15 3.76
N GLN A 9 17.93 43.89 3.52
CA GLN A 9 18.25 43.22 2.25
C GLN A 9 16.98 42.61 1.65
N ARG A 10 16.56 43.22 0.53
CA ARG A 10 15.51 42.77 -0.38
C ARG A 10 15.84 41.38 -0.92
N ARG A 11 14.95 40.41 -0.74
CA ARG A 11 14.93 39.16 -1.51
C ARG A 11 14.13 39.38 -2.81
N PRO A 12 14.67 39.08 -4.00
CA PRO A 12 13.89 39.11 -5.25
C PRO A 12 13.06 37.81 -5.41
N PRO A 13 11.95 37.86 -6.18
CA PRO A 13 11.02 36.75 -6.34
C PRO A 13 11.53 35.70 -7.36
N LEU A 14 11.38 34.42 -7.02
CA LEU A 14 11.67 33.29 -7.90
C LEU A 14 10.58 33.16 -8.98
N LEU A 15 10.94 33.46 -10.22
CA LEU A 15 10.15 33.20 -11.42
C LEU A 15 10.04 31.69 -11.68
N ARG A 16 8.80 31.17 -11.65
CA ARG A 16 8.43 29.87 -12.23
C ARG A 16 8.37 30.01 -13.77
N GLN A 17 9.33 29.42 -14.48
CA GLN A 17 9.23 29.28 -15.94
C GLN A 17 8.64 27.92 -16.31
N ALA A 18 7.50 27.98 -16.98
CA ALA A 18 6.78 26.86 -17.57
C ALA A 18 7.50 26.33 -18.82
N ILE A 19 7.67 25.01 -18.89
CA ILE A 19 8.27 24.30 -20.02
C ILE A 19 7.23 24.17 -21.14
N LYS A 20 7.39 24.95 -22.22
CA LYS A 20 6.69 24.77 -23.50
C LYS A 20 7.41 23.69 -24.32
N ILE A 21 6.80 22.53 -24.49
CA ILE A 21 7.30 21.50 -25.42
C ILE A 21 6.85 21.84 -26.83
N ARG A 22 7.80 22.27 -27.67
CA ARG A 22 7.64 22.43 -29.13
C ARG A 22 7.60 21.05 -29.80
N ARG A 23 6.50 20.72 -30.48
CA ARG A 23 6.43 19.63 -31.46
C ARG A 23 7.28 19.99 -32.69
N ARG A 24 8.38 19.27 -32.95
CA ARG A 24 9.07 19.27 -34.24
C ARG A 24 8.69 17.99 -35.00
N ARG A 25 8.18 18.17 -36.22
CA ARG A 25 7.89 17.10 -37.19
C ARG A 25 9.21 16.52 -37.70
N VAL A 26 9.32 15.20 -37.76
CA VAL A 26 10.29 14.51 -38.62
C VAL A 26 9.47 13.73 -39.65
N ARG A 27 9.78 14.00 -40.92
CA ARG A 27 9.22 13.36 -42.11
C ARG A 27 10.10 12.17 -42.51
N ASP A 28 9.44 11.21 -43.16
CA ASP A 28 9.93 10.20 -44.10
C ASP A 28 10.46 8.86 -43.54
N LEU A 29 9.61 7.83 -43.67
CA LEU A 29 9.85 6.58 -44.43
C LEU A 29 8.49 5.86 -44.61
N GLN A 30 8.13 5.57 -45.87
CA GLN A 30 6.85 5.02 -46.32
C GLN A 30 6.85 3.48 -46.29
N ASP A 31 5.82 2.87 -45.68
CA ASP A 31 5.02 1.76 -46.23
C ASP A 31 3.72 1.57 -45.40
N PRO A 32 2.61 1.08 -45.97
CA PRO A 32 1.27 1.42 -45.50
C PRO A 32 0.73 0.42 -44.45
N LEU A 33 0.34 0.92 -43.27
CA LEU A 33 -0.45 0.18 -42.26
C LEU A 33 -1.90 0.70 -42.22
N PRO A 34 -2.88 -0.15 -41.81
CA PRO A 34 -4.30 0.02 -42.11
C PRO A 34 -4.95 1.15 -41.30
N ARG A 35 -5.96 1.79 -41.90
CA ARG A 35 -6.80 2.87 -41.38
C ARG A 35 -7.04 2.79 -39.87
N THR A 36 -6.27 3.56 -39.11
CA THR A 36 -6.51 3.81 -37.69
C THR A 36 -7.64 4.82 -37.55
N ALA A 37 -8.52 4.59 -36.58
CA ALA A 37 -9.67 5.41 -36.25
C ALA A 37 -9.30 6.91 -36.19
N GLN A 38 -10.09 7.74 -36.85
CA GLN A 38 -9.97 9.20 -36.81
C GLN A 38 -9.85 9.67 -35.35
N GLU A 39 -8.77 10.37 -35.03
CA GLU A 39 -8.73 11.24 -33.84
C GLU A 39 -9.88 12.23 -34.00
N ILE A 40 -10.92 12.07 -33.17
CA ILE A 40 -12.03 13.01 -33.11
C ILE A 40 -11.45 14.29 -32.47
N GLU A 41 -11.10 15.28 -33.29
CA GLU A 41 -10.85 16.63 -32.78
C GLU A 41 -12.13 17.10 -32.07
N PRO A 42 -12.04 17.58 -30.81
CA PRO A 42 -13.23 18.03 -30.10
C PRO A 42 -13.81 19.25 -30.83
N PRO A 43 -15.13 19.31 -31.06
CA PRO A 43 -15.76 20.49 -31.66
C PRO A 43 -15.46 21.73 -30.81
N SER A 44 -15.14 22.85 -31.47
CA SER A 44 -14.90 24.12 -30.78
C SER A 44 -16.14 24.53 -29.99
N HIS A 45 -16.02 24.67 -28.67
CA HIS A 45 -17.08 25.16 -27.78
C HIS A 45 -17.30 26.67 -27.88
N HIS A 46 -16.53 27.35 -28.72
CA HIS A 46 -16.65 28.79 -28.95
C HIS A 46 -17.59 29.07 -30.12
N PHE A 47 -18.68 29.78 -29.81
CA PHE A 47 -19.57 30.34 -30.81
C PHE A 47 -18.83 31.33 -31.70
N SER A 48 -19.24 31.43 -32.97
CA SER A 48 -18.76 32.50 -33.83
C SER A 48 -19.16 33.87 -33.24
N PRO A 49 -18.43 34.96 -33.55
CA PRO A 49 -18.78 36.29 -33.06
C PRO A 49 -20.22 36.71 -33.39
N GLU A 50 -20.73 36.29 -34.56
CA GLU A 50 -22.08 36.54 -35.03
C GLU A 50 -23.13 35.78 -34.19
N GLU A 51 -22.94 34.48 -33.98
CA GLU A 51 -23.82 33.67 -33.12
C GLU A 51 -23.83 34.18 -31.68
N ARG A 52 -22.66 34.56 -31.15
CA ARG A 52 -22.54 35.13 -29.81
C ARG A 52 -23.33 36.44 -29.67
N ALA A 53 -23.28 37.31 -30.69
CA ALA A 53 -24.05 38.56 -30.70
C ALA A 53 -25.57 38.30 -30.78
N LEU A 54 -26.00 37.32 -31.58
CA LEU A 54 -27.41 36.92 -31.67
C LEU A 54 -27.95 36.34 -30.35
N LEU A 55 -27.15 35.52 -29.66
CA LEU A 55 -27.49 34.96 -28.36
C LEU A 55 -27.55 36.04 -27.27
N TYR A 56 -26.64 37.01 -27.32
CA TYR A 56 -26.64 38.15 -26.41
C TYR A 56 -27.89 39.02 -26.61
N GLU A 57 -28.25 39.30 -27.86
CA GLU A 57 -29.48 40.03 -28.22
C GLU A 57 -30.73 39.36 -27.62
N GLU A 58 -30.83 38.03 -27.73
CA GLU A 58 -31.95 37.26 -27.17
C GLU A 58 -31.99 37.32 -25.64
N ALA A 59 -30.83 37.20 -24.98
CA ALA A 59 -30.77 37.24 -23.53
C ALA A 59 -31.10 38.63 -22.97
N LEU A 60 -30.63 39.71 -23.62
CA LEU A 60 -31.03 41.08 -23.32
C LEU A 60 -32.54 41.27 -23.47
N TYR A 61 -33.12 40.79 -24.58
CA TYR A 61 -34.56 40.87 -24.83
C TYR A 61 -35.37 40.13 -23.76
N THR A 62 -34.88 38.98 -23.30
CA THR A 62 -35.49 38.18 -22.22
C THR A 62 -35.54 38.95 -20.90
N ILE A 63 -34.46 39.68 -20.55
CA ILE A 63 -34.37 40.48 -19.33
C ILE A 63 -35.26 41.73 -19.43
N LEU A 64 -35.24 42.42 -20.58
CA LEU A 64 -36.01 43.66 -20.80
C LEU A 64 -37.52 43.46 -20.80
N HIS A 65 -37.98 42.31 -21.31
CA HIS A 65 -39.40 41.97 -21.38
C HIS A 65 -39.82 40.92 -20.34
N ARG A 66 -39.21 40.92 -19.16
CA ARG A 66 -39.67 40.09 -18.04
C ARG A 66 -41.08 40.48 -17.59
N LEU A 67 -41.89 39.47 -17.26
CA LEU A 67 -43.27 39.62 -16.82
C LEU A 67 -43.49 38.95 -15.46
N GLY A 68 -44.46 39.45 -14.71
CA GLY A 68 -44.86 38.89 -13.41
C GLY A 68 -43.89 39.21 -12.28
N GLN A 69 -44.28 38.83 -11.06
CA GLN A 69 -43.43 38.97 -9.89
C GLN A 69 -42.31 37.92 -9.90
N PRO A 70 -41.06 38.30 -9.59
CA PRO A 70 -39.95 37.36 -9.50
C PRO A 70 -40.18 36.37 -8.35
N GLU A 71 -39.84 35.11 -8.59
CA GLU A 71 -39.90 34.07 -7.56
C GLU A 71 -38.91 34.33 -6.39
N PRO A 72 -39.11 33.72 -5.21
CA PRO A 72 -38.33 34.02 -4.01
C PRO A 72 -36.81 33.82 -4.17
N ASN A 73 -36.39 32.83 -4.97
CA ASN A 73 -34.98 32.47 -5.18
C ASN A 73 -34.36 33.17 -6.41
N HIS A 74 -35.10 34.07 -7.07
CA HIS A 74 -34.72 34.69 -8.33
C HIS A 74 -34.34 36.16 -8.15
N VAL A 75 -33.43 36.64 -9.00
CA VAL A 75 -32.88 38.00 -8.90
C VAL A 75 -33.92 39.03 -9.31
N LYS A 76 -34.20 39.98 -8.41
CA LYS A 76 -35.25 41.00 -8.61
C LYS A 76 -34.82 42.17 -9.47
N GLU A 77 -33.56 42.59 -9.42
CA GLU A 77 -33.07 43.75 -10.14
C GLU A 77 -32.60 43.39 -11.55
N ALA A 78 -33.12 44.10 -12.57
CA ALA A 78 -32.70 43.87 -13.95
C ALA A 78 -31.24 44.31 -14.20
N SER A 79 -30.76 45.34 -13.50
CA SER A 79 -29.37 45.82 -13.55
C SER A 79 -28.36 44.74 -13.19
N GLU A 80 -28.65 43.93 -12.17
CA GLU A 80 -27.80 42.82 -11.74
C GLU A 80 -27.71 41.73 -12.82
N LEU A 81 -28.84 41.39 -13.45
CA LEU A 81 -28.89 40.41 -14.55
C LEU A 81 -28.12 40.90 -15.78
N LEU A 82 -28.26 42.18 -16.12
CA LEU A 82 -27.53 42.80 -17.24
C LEU A 82 -26.01 42.80 -17.01
N ARG A 83 -25.57 43.13 -15.79
CA ARG A 83 -24.14 43.08 -15.41
C ARG A 83 -23.59 41.66 -15.52
N TYR A 84 -24.29 40.69 -14.97
CA TYR A 84 -23.89 39.28 -15.09
C TYR A 84 -23.81 38.83 -16.56
N LEU A 85 -24.81 39.18 -17.38
CA LEU A 85 -24.82 38.84 -18.80
C LEU A 85 -23.60 39.44 -19.53
N GLN A 86 -23.25 40.70 -19.24
CA GLN A 86 -22.09 41.36 -19.80
C GLN A 86 -20.78 40.62 -19.45
N GLU A 87 -20.63 40.22 -18.18
CA GLU A 87 -19.49 39.44 -17.70
C GLU A 87 -19.45 38.05 -18.38
N ALA A 88 -20.59 37.37 -18.48
CA ALA A 88 -20.71 36.02 -19.03
C ALA A 88 -20.37 35.90 -20.53
N PHE A 89 -20.64 36.96 -21.29
CA PHE A 89 -20.34 37.02 -22.73
C PHE A 89 -19.00 37.70 -23.03
N HIS A 90 -18.29 38.19 -21.99
CA HIS A 90 -17.03 38.92 -22.11
C HIS A 90 -17.14 40.12 -23.10
N LEU A 91 -18.21 40.92 -22.96
CA LEU A 91 -18.47 42.07 -23.83
C LEU A 91 -17.99 43.38 -23.21
N GLY A 92 -17.41 44.25 -24.03
CA GLY A 92 -17.02 45.60 -23.62
C GLY A 92 -18.23 46.47 -23.27
N PRO A 93 -18.07 47.51 -22.43
CA PRO A 93 -19.17 48.39 -22.03
C PRO A 93 -19.81 49.13 -23.22
N GLU A 94 -19.01 49.52 -24.22
CA GLU A 94 -19.52 50.20 -25.42
C GLU A 94 -20.34 49.25 -26.29
N GLU A 95 -19.87 48.03 -26.51
CA GLU A 95 -20.59 46.99 -27.28
C GLU A 95 -21.90 46.60 -26.57
N HIS A 96 -21.86 46.44 -25.24
CA HIS A 96 -23.07 46.21 -24.43
C HIS A 96 -24.09 47.32 -24.64
N GLN A 97 -23.68 48.59 -24.53
CA GLN A 97 -24.58 49.72 -24.67
C GLN A 97 -25.20 49.80 -26.07
N GLN A 98 -24.42 49.52 -27.12
CA GLN A 98 -24.91 49.48 -28.50
C GLN A 98 -25.96 48.38 -28.70
N LEU A 99 -25.68 47.16 -28.21
CA LEU A 99 -26.62 46.04 -28.31
C LEU A 99 -27.87 46.27 -27.45
N LEU A 100 -27.74 46.84 -26.25
CA LEU A 100 -28.86 47.19 -25.40
C LEU A 100 -29.78 48.22 -26.06
N GLN A 101 -29.23 49.29 -26.65
CA GLN A 101 -30.00 50.28 -27.40
C GLN A 101 -30.68 49.67 -28.65
N LYS A 102 -30.00 48.74 -29.32
CA LYS A 102 -30.57 48.00 -30.46
C LYS A 102 -31.78 47.19 -30.02
N VAL A 103 -31.66 46.43 -28.92
CA VAL A 103 -32.75 45.59 -28.39
C VAL A 103 -33.92 46.43 -27.89
N GLN A 104 -33.68 47.57 -27.25
CA GLN A 104 -34.73 48.51 -26.81
C GLN A 104 -35.55 49.09 -27.97
N LYS A 105 -35.00 49.14 -29.18
CA LYS A 105 -35.70 49.59 -30.40
C LYS A 105 -36.48 48.47 -31.09
N LEU A 106 -36.32 47.21 -30.67
CA LEU A 106 -37.10 46.10 -31.23
C LEU A 106 -38.56 46.17 -30.78
N GLU A 107 -39.46 45.60 -31.59
CA GLU A 107 -40.87 45.49 -31.24
C GLU A 107 -41.05 44.64 -29.97
N LYS A 108 -41.98 45.06 -29.10
CA LYS A 108 -42.34 44.30 -27.89
C LYS A 108 -42.88 42.91 -28.26
N PRO A 109 -42.66 41.88 -27.41
CA PRO A 109 -43.22 40.56 -27.68
C PRO A 109 -44.74 40.56 -27.51
N ILE A 110 -45.41 39.63 -28.20
CA ILE A 110 -46.83 39.36 -27.95
C ILE A 110 -46.92 38.58 -26.66
N PHE A 111 -47.45 39.22 -25.62
CA PHE A 111 -47.60 38.63 -24.30
C PHE A 111 -48.84 37.75 -24.23
N CYS A 112 -48.71 36.57 -23.62
CA CYS A 112 -49.85 35.70 -23.39
C CYS A 112 -49.82 35.11 -21.98
N LEU A 113 -51.01 34.93 -21.41
CA LEU A 113 -51.23 34.13 -20.23
C LEU A 113 -51.68 32.73 -20.67
N LYS A 114 -50.85 31.74 -20.40
CA LYS A 114 -51.22 30.33 -20.52
C LYS A 114 -51.92 29.93 -19.22
N ALA A 115 -53.24 29.80 -19.28
CA ALA A 115 -54.10 29.48 -18.15
C ALA A 115 -54.62 28.05 -18.28
N THR A 116 -54.29 27.19 -17.33
CA THR A 116 -54.80 25.82 -17.25
C THR A 116 -55.81 25.73 -16.14
N VAL A 117 -57.06 25.40 -16.50
CA VAL A 117 -58.12 25.12 -15.55
C VAL A 117 -58.02 23.64 -15.21
N LYS A 118 -57.47 23.33 -14.03
CA LYS A 118 -57.20 21.94 -13.64
C LYS A 118 -58.44 21.28 -13.10
N GLN A 119 -58.95 21.79 -11.99
CA GLN A 119 -60.07 21.19 -11.27
C GLN A 119 -60.73 22.20 -10.34
N ALA A 120 -61.96 21.95 -9.93
CA ALA A 120 -62.59 22.65 -8.81
C ALA A 120 -63.00 21.67 -7.71
N LYS A 121 -63.22 22.17 -6.51
CA LYS A 121 -63.68 21.36 -5.39
C LYS A 121 -64.68 22.09 -4.52
N GLY A 122 -65.64 21.34 -3.99
CA GLY A 122 -66.65 21.84 -3.07
C GLY A 122 -67.52 22.94 -3.67
N ILE A 123 -67.78 22.91 -4.98
CA ILE A 123 -68.66 23.88 -5.63
C ILE A 123 -70.11 23.67 -5.17
N LEU A 124 -70.96 24.69 -5.34
CA LEU A 124 -72.34 24.63 -4.87
C LEU A 124 -73.20 23.75 -5.80
N GLY A 125 -73.86 22.73 -5.25
CA GLY A 125 -74.85 21.92 -5.95
C GLY A 125 -76.12 22.72 -6.29
N LYS A 126 -76.38 22.91 -7.57
CA LYS A 126 -77.49 23.74 -8.10
C LYS A 126 -78.64 22.91 -8.62
N ASP A 127 -78.36 21.73 -9.17
CA ASP A 127 -79.36 20.80 -9.64
C ASP A 127 -80.27 20.29 -8.52
N VAL A 128 -81.41 19.75 -8.95
CA VAL A 128 -82.33 18.97 -8.10
C VAL A 128 -81.69 17.76 -7.45
N SER A 129 -80.70 17.14 -8.12
CA SER A 129 -79.92 16.01 -7.63
C SER A 129 -79.00 16.36 -6.45
N GLY A 130 -78.77 17.67 -6.20
CA GLY A 130 -77.77 18.14 -5.25
C GLY A 130 -76.37 18.28 -5.83
N PHE A 131 -76.16 17.93 -7.11
CA PHE A 131 -74.93 18.13 -7.88
C PHE A 131 -75.03 19.37 -8.79
N SER A 132 -74.06 19.55 -9.68
CA SER A 132 -74.02 20.57 -10.73
C SER A 132 -73.33 19.97 -11.97
N ASP A 133 -73.58 20.58 -13.14
CA ASP A 133 -72.92 20.37 -14.43
C ASP A 133 -71.97 21.55 -14.75
N PRO A 134 -70.87 21.73 -13.99
CA PRO A 134 -70.02 22.92 -14.10
C PRO A 134 -69.24 23.00 -15.43
N TYR A 135 -69.13 24.23 -15.93
CA TYR A 135 -68.15 24.65 -16.93
C TYR A 135 -67.64 26.07 -16.63
N CYS A 136 -66.47 26.43 -17.16
CA CYS A 136 -65.87 27.75 -16.96
C CYS A 136 -65.88 28.57 -18.26
N LEU A 137 -66.10 29.88 -18.12
CA LEU A 137 -65.85 30.89 -19.14
C LEU A 137 -64.68 31.76 -18.67
N LEU A 138 -63.65 31.92 -19.50
CA LEU A 138 -62.46 32.67 -19.12
C LEU A 138 -61.93 33.58 -20.23
N GLY A 139 -61.28 34.67 -19.83
CA GLY A 139 -60.68 35.65 -20.74
C GLY A 139 -59.84 36.69 -20.00
N ILE A 140 -59.25 37.62 -20.75
CA ILE A 140 -58.53 38.77 -20.20
C ILE A 140 -59.36 40.04 -20.45
N GLU A 141 -59.66 40.77 -19.38
CA GLU A 141 -60.24 42.11 -19.46
C GLU A 141 -59.11 43.15 -19.49
N GLN A 142 -59.08 43.96 -20.54
CA GLN A 142 -58.13 45.07 -20.70
C GLN A 142 -58.84 46.39 -20.37
N GLY A 143 -58.44 47.05 -19.29
CA GLY A 143 -59.08 48.29 -18.85
C GLY A 143 -58.82 49.44 -19.82
N VAL A 144 -59.87 49.92 -20.49
CA VAL A 144 -59.80 51.19 -21.24
C VAL A 144 -59.69 52.32 -20.21
N GLY A 145 -58.57 53.04 -20.22
CA GLY A 145 -58.32 54.15 -19.30
C GLY A 145 -59.42 55.21 -19.37
N ALA A 146 -60.13 55.43 -18.26
CA ALA A 146 -60.94 56.63 -18.06
C ALA A 146 -60.11 57.67 -17.30
N PRO A 147 -59.97 58.93 -17.79
CA PRO A 147 -59.19 59.94 -17.12
C PRO A 147 -59.95 60.51 -15.91
N GLY A 148 -59.31 60.50 -14.74
CA GLY A 148 -59.64 61.38 -13.61
C GLY A 148 -60.96 61.10 -12.88
N GLY A 149 -60.91 60.28 -11.82
CA GLY A 149 -61.97 60.18 -10.82
C GLY A 149 -61.43 59.63 -9.50
N SER A 150 -61.68 60.34 -8.41
CA SER A 150 -61.12 60.14 -7.06
C SER A 150 -61.25 58.70 -6.51
N PRO A 151 -60.30 58.24 -5.65
CA PRO A 151 -60.28 56.89 -5.10
C PRO A 151 -61.27 56.79 -3.92
N GLY A 152 -62.54 56.57 -4.22
CA GLY A 152 -63.54 56.51 -3.15
C GLY A 152 -64.97 56.33 -3.63
N SER A 153 -65.20 55.40 -4.57
CA SER A 153 -66.48 54.73 -4.79
C SER A 153 -66.41 53.99 -6.13
N ARG A 154 -65.97 52.72 -6.11
CA ARG A 154 -66.40 51.75 -7.11
C ARG A 154 -67.16 50.68 -6.35
N HIS A 155 -68.49 50.74 -6.42
CA HIS A 155 -69.36 49.60 -6.14
C HIS A 155 -68.75 48.33 -6.77
N ARG A 156 -68.81 47.19 -6.06
CA ARG A 156 -68.58 45.84 -6.62
C ARG A 156 -69.42 45.69 -7.90
N GLN A 157 -68.85 46.02 -9.05
CA GLN A 157 -69.51 45.80 -10.34
C GLN A 157 -69.54 44.30 -10.57
N LYS A 158 -70.74 43.81 -10.90
CA LYS A 158 -71.00 42.43 -11.31
C LYS A 158 -70.38 42.20 -12.69
N ALA A 159 -69.07 42.06 -12.77
CA ALA A 159 -68.37 41.73 -14.01
C ALA A 159 -68.51 40.23 -14.26
N VAL A 160 -69.56 39.88 -15.00
CA VAL A 160 -69.73 38.56 -15.59
C VAL A 160 -69.00 38.59 -16.94
N VAL A 161 -68.09 37.64 -17.17
CA VAL A 161 -67.28 37.45 -18.39
C VAL A 161 -68.15 37.54 -19.65
N ARG A 162 -69.38 37.00 -19.65
CA ARG A 162 -70.33 37.09 -20.77
C ARG A 162 -70.70 38.53 -21.19
N HIS A 163 -70.40 39.54 -20.37
CA HIS A 163 -70.78 40.93 -20.60
C HIS A 163 -69.61 41.93 -20.58
N THR A 164 -68.42 41.52 -20.14
CA THR A 164 -67.22 42.37 -20.07
C THR A 164 -66.17 42.09 -21.14
N ILE A 165 -66.10 40.86 -21.66
CA ILE A 165 -65.08 40.47 -22.66
C ILE A 165 -65.80 40.11 -23.97
N PRO A 166 -65.31 40.54 -25.16
CA PRO A 166 -65.90 40.14 -26.44
C PRO A 166 -65.98 38.62 -26.58
N GLU A 167 -67.05 38.12 -27.22
CA GLU A 167 -67.26 36.67 -27.42
C GLU A 167 -66.08 36.00 -28.14
N GLU A 168 -65.41 36.72 -29.05
CA GLU A 168 -64.25 36.24 -29.81
C GLU A 168 -63.00 35.99 -28.95
N GLN A 169 -62.92 36.58 -27.74
CA GLN A 169 -61.77 36.46 -26.83
C GLN A 169 -62.10 35.61 -25.59
N THR A 170 -63.35 35.15 -25.48
CA THR A 170 -63.84 34.33 -24.37
C THR A 170 -63.68 32.85 -24.70
N HIS A 171 -63.06 32.10 -23.80
CA HIS A 171 -62.86 30.66 -23.93
C HIS A 171 -63.79 29.90 -22.98
N ARG A 172 -64.22 28.71 -23.39
CA ARG A 172 -65.13 27.86 -22.61
C ARG A 172 -64.51 26.47 -22.42
N THR A 173 -64.52 25.95 -21.20
CA THR A 173 -64.12 24.57 -20.90
C THR A 173 -65.22 23.57 -21.29
N GLN A 174 -64.89 22.28 -21.29
CA GLN A 174 -65.90 21.22 -21.34
C GLN A 174 -66.82 21.28 -20.12
N VAL A 175 -68.02 20.74 -20.29
CA VAL A 175 -69.01 20.58 -19.21
C VAL A 175 -68.76 19.23 -18.57
N ILE A 176 -68.55 19.20 -17.25
CA ILE A 176 -68.42 17.95 -16.49
C ILE A 176 -69.72 17.72 -15.74
N THR A 177 -70.43 16.64 -16.05
CA THR A 177 -71.78 16.43 -15.52
C THR A 177 -71.80 15.84 -14.11
N GLN A 178 -72.80 16.22 -13.32
CA GLN A 178 -73.16 15.66 -12.01
C GLN A 178 -71.99 15.56 -11.03
N THR A 179 -71.26 16.66 -10.83
CA THR A 179 -70.11 16.68 -9.91
C THR A 179 -69.99 17.99 -9.15
N LEU A 180 -69.50 17.90 -7.91
CA LEU A 180 -69.08 19.07 -7.13
C LEU A 180 -67.55 19.25 -7.12
N ASN A 181 -66.83 18.33 -7.77
CA ASN A 181 -65.38 18.33 -7.86
C ASN A 181 -64.94 18.02 -9.30
N PRO A 182 -65.25 18.90 -10.27
CA PRO A 182 -64.90 18.68 -11.68
C PRO A 182 -63.39 18.73 -11.90
N VAL A 183 -62.91 17.92 -12.87
CA VAL A 183 -61.52 17.91 -13.34
C VAL A 183 -61.55 18.13 -14.86
N TRP A 184 -60.91 19.21 -15.32
CA TRP A 184 -60.84 19.61 -16.73
C TRP A 184 -59.46 19.36 -17.34
N GLU A 185 -58.39 19.81 -16.68
CA GLU A 185 -57.02 19.80 -17.22
C GLU A 185 -56.92 20.45 -18.63
N GLU A 186 -57.68 21.54 -18.84
CA GLU A 186 -57.74 22.26 -20.12
C GLU A 186 -56.90 23.54 -20.08
N THR A 187 -56.04 23.72 -21.08
CA THR A 187 -55.15 24.89 -21.21
C THR A 187 -55.60 25.85 -22.30
N PHE A 188 -55.63 27.14 -21.98
CA PHE A 188 -55.98 28.24 -22.87
C PHE A 188 -54.83 29.25 -22.94
N ILE A 189 -54.64 29.87 -24.12
CA ILE A 189 -53.62 30.90 -24.34
C ILE A 189 -54.34 32.22 -24.60
N LEU A 190 -54.22 33.15 -23.66
CA LEU A 190 -54.93 34.43 -23.69
C LEU A 190 -53.94 35.57 -23.97
N GLU A 191 -54.15 36.32 -25.04
CA GLU A 191 -53.26 37.43 -25.42
C GLU A 191 -53.60 38.72 -24.66
N PHE A 192 -52.58 39.50 -24.30
CA PHE A 192 -52.76 40.80 -23.66
C PHE A 192 -51.68 41.82 -24.08
N GLU A 193 -52.02 43.11 -24.05
CA GLU A 193 -51.11 44.18 -24.45
C GLU A 193 -50.28 44.73 -23.28
N ASP A 194 -50.93 45.00 -22.14
CA ASP A 194 -50.31 45.61 -20.97
C ASP A 194 -50.63 44.86 -19.67
N ILE A 195 -49.58 44.41 -18.97
CA ILE A 195 -49.71 43.65 -17.72
C ILE A 195 -50.28 44.49 -16.57
N SER A 196 -50.06 45.82 -16.55
CA SER A 196 -50.55 46.68 -15.46
C SER A 196 -52.05 46.91 -15.50
N ASN A 197 -52.65 46.92 -16.69
CA ASN A 197 -54.07 47.24 -16.89
C ASN A 197 -54.93 46.03 -17.27
N SER A 198 -54.35 44.82 -17.21
CA SER A 198 -55.03 43.58 -17.57
C SER A 198 -55.39 42.75 -16.35
N SER A 199 -56.58 42.16 -16.35
CA SER A 199 -57.03 41.19 -15.35
C SER A 199 -57.49 39.91 -16.03
N PHE A 200 -57.15 38.76 -15.45
CA PHE A 200 -57.72 37.47 -15.81
C PHE A 200 -59.08 37.31 -15.12
N HIS A 201 -60.09 36.92 -15.88
CA HIS A 201 -61.43 36.64 -15.37
C HIS A 201 -61.81 35.21 -15.73
N LEU A 202 -62.35 34.50 -14.74
CA LEU A 202 -62.95 33.18 -14.91
C LEU A 202 -64.29 33.15 -14.19
N ASP A 203 -65.34 32.83 -14.91
CA ASP A 203 -66.66 32.58 -14.35
C ASP A 203 -67.02 31.11 -14.48
N MET A 204 -67.49 30.52 -13.39
CA MET A 204 -67.99 29.16 -13.36
C MET A 204 -69.51 29.17 -13.39
N TRP A 205 -70.06 28.35 -14.29
CA TRP A 205 -71.49 28.24 -14.60
C TRP A 205 -71.92 26.79 -14.52
N ASP A 206 -73.16 26.59 -14.11
CA ASP A 206 -73.86 25.33 -14.09
C ASP A 206 -74.80 25.25 -15.30
N LEU A 207 -74.64 24.22 -16.14
CA LEU A 207 -75.44 24.07 -17.35
C LEU A 207 -76.83 23.52 -17.01
N ASP A 208 -77.87 24.35 -17.11
CA ASP A 208 -79.25 23.92 -16.89
C ASP A 208 -79.75 23.07 -18.07
N THR A 209 -79.75 21.75 -17.94
CA THR A 209 -80.38 20.86 -18.95
C THR A 209 -81.91 21.01 -18.91
N VAL A 210 -82.53 21.19 -20.08
CA VAL A 210 -83.99 21.40 -20.19
C VAL A 210 -84.71 20.06 -20.01
N GLU A 211 -84.76 19.55 -18.78
CA GLU A 211 -85.54 18.37 -18.45
C GLU A 211 -86.97 18.72 -18.06
N SER A 212 -87.92 17.91 -18.54
CA SER A 212 -89.34 18.11 -18.27
C SER A 212 -89.67 17.91 -16.78
N VAL A 213 -90.55 18.75 -16.21
CA VAL A 213 -90.97 18.72 -14.79
C VAL A 213 -91.43 17.33 -14.30
N ARG A 214 -91.84 16.44 -15.21
CA ARG A 214 -92.22 15.05 -14.91
C ARG A 214 -91.04 14.13 -14.58
N GLN A 215 -89.86 14.35 -15.16
CA GLN A 215 -88.65 13.57 -14.85
C GLN A 215 -88.07 13.98 -13.48
N LYS A 216 -88.04 15.29 -13.17
CA LYS A 216 -87.50 15.85 -11.91
C LYS A 216 -88.25 15.45 -10.64
N LEU A 217 -89.51 15.02 -10.72
CA LEU A 217 -90.31 14.60 -9.57
C LEU A 217 -90.01 13.16 -9.10
N GLY A 218 -89.37 12.35 -9.96
CA GLY A 218 -89.12 10.92 -9.70
C GLY A 218 -87.87 10.62 -8.87
N GLU A 219 -86.95 11.58 -8.72
CA GLU A 219 -85.63 11.37 -8.10
C GLU A 219 -85.48 12.00 -6.70
N LEU A 220 -86.57 12.50 -6.11
CA LEU A 220 -86.53 13.24 -4.85
C LEU A 220 -86.59 12.33 -3.61
N THR A 221 -85.61 12.48 -2.72
CA THR A 221 -85.62 11.90 -1.37
C THR A 221 -85.80 12.94 -0.24
N ASP A 222 -85.63 14.25 -0.50
CA ASP A 222 -85.57 15.29 0.55
C ASP A 222 -86.39 16.58 0.29
N LEU A 223 -86.89 17.18 1.38
CA LEU A 223 -87.69 18.43 1.40
C LEU A 223 -86.97 19.66 0.83
N HIS A 224 -85.63 19.64 0.80
CA HIS A 224 -84.81 20.71 0.20
C HIS A 224 -84.87 20.73 -1.33
N GLY A 225 -85.06 19.58 -1.98
CA GLY A 225 -85.19 19.47 -3.44
C GLY A 225 -86.45 20.14 -3.98
N LEU A 226 -87.56 20.07 -3.24
CA LEU A 226 -88.83 20.73 -3.60
C LEU A 226 -88.69 22.25 -3.66
N ARG A 227 -87.94 22.87 -2.73
CA ARG A 227 -87.71 24.33 -2.72
C ARG A 227 -86.90 24.81 -3.92
N ARG A 228 -86.02 23.96 -4.48
CA ARG A 228 -85.24 24.25 -5.70
C ARG A 228 -86.10 24.17 -6.95
N ILE A 229 -86.95 23.14 -7.06
CA ILE A 229 -87.91 22.98 -8.18
C ILE A 229 -88.87 24.18 -8.28
N PHE A 230 -89.40 24.68 -7.15
CA PHE A 230 -90.26 25.87 -7.15
C PHE A 230 -89.54 27.16 -7.58
N LYS A 231 -88.22 27.23 -7.38
CA LYS A 231 -87.39 28.37 -7.81
C LYS A 231 -87.03 28.28 -9.29
N GLU A 232 -86.76 27.08 -9.80
CA GLU A 232 -86.53 26.79 -11.22
C GLU A 232 -87.78 27.04 -12.07
N ALA A 233 -88.97 26.70 -11.59
CA ALA A 233 -90.24 26.95 -12.29
C ALA A 233 -90.56 28.45 -12.52
N ARG A 234 -89.83 29.36 -11.87
CA ARG A 234 -89.94 30.82 -12.01
C ARG A 234 -88.83 31.45 -12.88
N LYS A 235 -87.83 30.69 -13.34
CA LYS A 235 -86.74 31.18 -14.20
C LYS A 235 -87.17 31.21 -15.68
N ASP A 236 -86.64 32.15 -16.44
CA ASP A 236 -86.74 32.16 -17.90
C ASP A 236 -86.05 30.92 -18.50
N LYS A 237 -86.68 30.30 -19.51
CA LYS A 237 -86.22 29.03 -20.08
C LYS A 237 -84.82 29.17 -20.69
N GLY A 238 -83.84 28.46 -20.12
CA GLY A 238 -82.51 28.24 -20.71
C GLY A 238 -81.37 29.15 -20.19
N GLN A 239 -81.47 29.72 -18.99
CA GLN A 239 -80.40 30.53 -18.40
C GLN A 239 -79.61 29.76 -17.32
N ASP A 240 -78.36 29.40 -17.65
CA ASP A 240 -77.37 28.73 -16.78
C ASP A 240 -77.17 29.41 -15.40
N ASP A 241 -76.89 28.61 -14.38
CA ASP A 241 -76.73 29.05 -13.00
C ASP A 241 -75.30 29.50 -12.68
N PHE A 242 -75.12 30.70 -12.12
CA PHE A 242 -73.80 31.15 -11.70
C PHE A 242 -73.32 30.42 -10.44
N LEU A 243 -72.11 29.86 -10.49
CA LEU A 243 -71.47 29.12 -9.41
C LEU A 243 -70.45 29.98 -8.64
N GLY A 244 -69.69 30.81 -9.33
CA GLY A 244 -68.70 31.71 -8.74
C GLY A 244 -67.70 32.23 -9.76
N ASN A 245 -66.89 33.24 -9.41
CA ASN A 245 -65.84 33.75 -10.29
C ASN A 245 -64.47 33.88 -9.60
N VAL A 246 -63.44 34.00 -10.42
CA VAL A 246 -62.06 34.30 -10.02
C VAL A 246 -61.58 35.47 -10.88
N VAL A 247 -61.17 36.56 -10.24
CA VAL A 247 -60.62 37.74 -10.91
C VAL A 247 -59.24 38.04 -10.36
N LEU A 248 -58.22 38.00 -11.22
CA LEU A 248 -56.81 38.16 -10.82
C LEU A 248 -56.14 39.22 -11.69
N ARG A 249 -55.49 40.22 -11.08
CA ARG A 249 -54.68 41.19 -11.82
C ARG A 249 -53.41 40.52 -12.32
N LEU A 250 -53.08 40.67 -13.60
CA LEU A 250 -51.92 39.98 -14.19
C LEU A 250 -50.59 40.43 -13.57
N GLN A 251 -50.48 41.69 -13.14
CA GLN A 251 -49.31 42.23 -12.44
C GLN A 251 -49.01 41.57 -11.08
N ASP A 252 -50.03 40.96 -10.46
CA ASP A 252 -49.90 40.35 -9.14
C ASP A 252 -49.48 38.87 -9.25
N LEU A 253 -49.58 38.27 -10.46
CA LEU A 253 -49.18 36.90 -10.74
C LEU A 253 -47.66 36.73 -10.81
N ARG A 254 -47.18 35.54 -10.47
CA ARG A 254 -45.80 35.13 -10.73
C ARG A 254 -45.61 34.70 -12.19
N CYS A 255 -44.35 34.56 -12.63
CA CYS A 255 -44.06 34.02 -13.97
C CYS A 255 -44.69 32.65 -14.22
N GLN A 256 -44.72 31.81 -13.17
CA GLN A 256 -45.38 30.52 -13.12
C GLN A 256 -46.06 30.38 -11.76
N GLU A 257 -47.32 29.95 -11.75
CA GLU A 257 -48.13 29.82 -10.55
C GLU A 257 -49.07 28.61 -10.67
N ASP A 258 -49.21 27.80 -9.61
CA ASP A 258 -50.09 26.62 -9.57
C ASP A 258 -50.73 26.58 -8.20
N GLN A 259 -51.96 27.10 -8.10
CA GLN A 259 -52.61 27.39 -6.81
C GLN A 259 -54.13 27.21 -6.84
N TRP A 260 -54.69 27.03 -5.65
CA TRP A 260 -56.13 27.03 -5.42
C TRP A 260 -56.64 28.45 -5.15
N TYR A 261 -57.58 28.91 -5.97
CA TYR A 261 -58.24 30.20 -5.83
C TYR A 261 -59.67 30.01 -5.30
N PRO A 262 -60.10 30.77 -4.29
CA PRO A 262 -61.49 30.74 -3.83
C PRO A 262 -62.43 31.32 -4.88
N LEU A 263 -63.59 30.70 -5.06
CA LEU A 263 -64.64 31.22 -5.94
C LEU A 263 -65.41 32.34 -5.24
N GLU A 264 -65.43 33.53 -5.82
CA GLU A 264 -66.16 34.69 -5.30
C GLU A 264 -67.65 34.63 -5.69
N PRO A 265 -68.57 35.01 -4.78
CA PRO A 265 -70.00 35.01 -5.08
C PRO A 265 -70.46 36.33 -5.72
N CYS A 266 -71.41 36.26 -6.66
CA CYS A 266 -72.09 37.44 -7.23
C CYS A 266 -73.16 38.02 -6.28
N THR A 267 -73.61 37.26 -5.28
CA THR A 267 -74.56 37.66 -4.23
C THR A 267 -74.16 37.13 -2.86
N GLU A 268 -74.39 37.92 -1.80
CA GLU A 268 -73.98 37.59 -0.41
C GLU A 268 -74.75 36.42 0.23
N THR A 269 -75.69 35.82 -0.49
CA THR A 269 -76.61 34.79 0.04
C THR A 269 -75.92 33.46 0.34
N TYR A 270 -74.79 33.17 -0.31
CA TYR A 270 -73.94 32.01 -0.01
C TYR A 270 -72.47 32.44 -0.19
N PRO A 271 -71.73 32.66 0.92
CA PRO A 271 -70.37 33.20 0.86
C PRO A 271 -69.33 32.15 0.44
N ASP A 272 -69.56 30.87 0.75
CA ASP A 272 -68.68 29.78 0.34
C ASP A 272 -69.19 29.14 -0.96
N ARG A 273 -68.36 29.21 -2.01
CA ARG A 273 -68.65 28.70 -3.36
C ARG A 273 -67.67 27.61 -3.79
N GLY A 274 -66.78 27.16 -2.89
CA GLY A 274 -65.71 26.24 -3.23
C GLY A 274 -64.47 26.93 -3.79
N GLN A 275 -63.58 26.14 -4.38
CA GLN A 275 -62.29 26.61 -4.89
C GLN A 275 -62.00 26.05 -6.27
N CYS A 276 -61.27 26.81 -7.10
CA CYS A 276 -60.80 26.40 -8.41
C CYS A 276 -59.26 26.37 -8.43
N HIS A 277 -58.70 25.25 -8.87
CA HIS A 277 -57.26 25.06 -9.05
C HIS A 277 -56.85 25.54 -10.44
N LEU A 278 -56.04 26.59 -10.48
CA LEU A 278 -55.61 27.22 -11.72
C LEU A 278 -54.09 27.22 -11.77
N GLN A 279 -53.56 26.91 -12.95
CA GLN A 279 -52.14 27.03 -13.25
C GLN A 279 -51.94 28.12 -14.30
N PHE A 280 -51.10 29.09 -13.99
CA PHE A 280 -50.77 30.21 -14.86
C PHE A 280 -49.30 30.19 -15.27
N GLN A 281 -49.03 30.56 -16.51
CA GLN A 281 -47.68 30.79 -17.01
C GLN A 281 -47.68 31.97 -17.98
N LEU A 282 -46.77 32.93 -17.76
CA LEU A 282 -46.61 34.10 -18.62
C LEU A 282 -45.61 33.79 -19.74
N ILE A 283 -46.11 33.74 -20.98
CA ILE A 283 -45.35 33.31 -22.17
C ILE A 283 -45.31 34.40 -23.25
N HIS A 284 -44.35 34.31 -24.17
CA HIS A 284 -44.24 35.16 -25.35
C HIS A 284 -44.56 34.33 -26.60
N LYS A 285 -45.68 34.63 -27.27
CA LYS A 285 -46.08 33.93 -28.50
C LYS A 285 -45.16 34.28 -29.68
N ARG A 286 -44.69 35.53 -29.77
CA ARG A 286 -43.75 35.97 -30.81
C ARG A 286 -42.76 36.99 -30.25
N ARG A 287 -41.50 36.91 -30.71
CA ARG A 287 -40.41 37.84 -30.38
C ARG A 287 -39.82 38.48 -31.64
N ALA A 288 -39.29 39.68 -31.49
CA ALA A 288 -38.71 40.43 -32.60
C ALA A 288 -37.23 40.11 -32.89
N THR A 289 -36.55 39.42 -31.98
CA THR A 289 -35.13 39.07 -32.08
C THR A 289 -34.81 38.15 -33.24
N ALA A 290 -33.63 38.32 -33.83
CA ALA A 290 -33.20 37.54 -34.98
C ALA A 290 -33.08 36.03 -34.67
N ALA A 291 -32.47 35.68 -33.53
CA ALA A 291 -32.32 34.28 -33.09
C ALA A 291 -33.66 33.54 -32.97
N SER A 292 -34.68 34.21 -32.41
CA SER A 292 -36.04 33.69 -32.27
C SER A 292 -36.77 33.45 -33.60
N ARG A 293 -36.36 34.14 -34.68
CA ARG A 293 -36.95 34.00 -36.02
C ARG A 293 -36.23 32.92 -36.84
N SER A 294 -34.94 32.73 -36.62
CA SER A 294 -34.10 31.84 -37.42
C SER A 294 -33.93 30.44 -36.82
N GLN A 295 -34.07 30.26 -35.50
CA GLN A 295 -33.77 29.00 -34.82
C GLN A 295 -34.90 28.54 -33.90
N PRO A 296 -35.05 27.22 -33.67
CA PRO A 296 -35.98 26.69 -32.67
C PRO A 296 -35.65 27.23 -31.26
N SER A 297 -36.69 27.56 -30.47
CA SER A 297 -36.52 28.09 -29.10
C SER A 297 -35.65 27.21 -28.21
N TYR A 298 -35.71 25.89 -28.41
CA TYR A 298 -34.87 24.92 -27.72
C TYR A 298 -33.38 25.10 -28.01
N THR A 299 -33.00 25.28 -29.28
CA THR A 299 -31.60 25.45 -29.71
C THR A 299 -31.00 26.72 -29.13
N VAL A 300 -31.76 27.82 -29.15
CA VAL A 300 -31.33 29.09 -28.57
C VAL A 300 -31.11 28.96 -27.06
N HIS A 301 -32.02 28.26 -26.36
CA HIS A 301 -31.86 27.99 -24.92
C HIS A 301 -30.65 27.10 -24.62
N LEU A 302 -30.40 26.06 -25.41
CA LEU A 302 -29.22 25.20 -25.30
C LEU A 302 -27.92 26.01 -25.42
N HIS A 303 -27.83 26.89 -26.42
CA HIS A 303 -26.64 27.71 -26.64
C HIS A 303 -26.45 28.76 -25.53
N LEU A 304 -27.54 29.37 -25.06
CA LEU A 304 -27.49 30.28 -23.91
C LEU A 304 -26.98 29.56 -22.66
N LEU A 305 -27.51 28.35 -22.39
CA LEU A 305 -27.04 27.52 -21.29
C LEU A 305 -25.56 27.15 -21.41
N GLN A 306 -25.11 26.76 -22.61
CA GLN A 306 -23.69 26.47 -22.86
C GLN A 306 -22.79 27.65 -22.56
N GLN A 307 -23.16 28.86 -22.99
CA GLN A 307 -22.37 30.07 -22.73
C GLN A 307 -22.29 30.39 -21.24
N LEU A 308 -23.43 30.34 -20.52
CA LEU A 308 -23.46 30.64 -19.09
C LEU A 308 -22.70 29.59 -18.27
N VAL A 309 -22.88 28.30 -18.55
CA VAL A 309 -22.15 27.23 -17.87
C VAL A 309 -20.65 27.34 -18.15
N SER A 310 -20.25 27.61 -19.40
CA SER A 310 -18.85 27.83 -19.74
C SER A 310 -18.24 28.96 -18.92
N HIS A 311 -18.96 30.08 -18.76
CA HIS A 311 -18.51 31.18 -17.94
C HIS A 311 -18.32 30.80 -16.46
N GLU A 312 -19.33 30.18 -15.85
CA GLU A 312 -19.30 29.73 -14.45
C GLU A 312 -18.15 28.75 -14.17
N VAL A 313 -17.91 27.81 -15.08
CA VAL A 313 -16.80 26.85 -14.98
C VAL A 313 -15.44 27.57 -15.07
N THR A 314 -15.30 28.53 -15.99
CA THR A 314 -14.03 29.27 -16.14
C THR A 314 -13.72 30.21 -14.97
N GLN A 315 -14.75 30.74 -14.28
CA GLN A 315 -14.57 31.56 -13.08
C GLN A 315 -13.92 30.78 -11.92
N HIS A 316 -14.20 29.49 -11.80
CA HIS A 316 -13.71 28.63 -10.71
C HIS A 316 -12.26 28.11 -10.90
N GLN A 317 -11.47 28.75 -11.77
CA GLN A 317 -10.16 28.30 -12.31
C GLN A 317 -10.27 27.05 -13.19
N ALA A 318 -9.78 27.16 -14.43
CA ALA A 318 -9.74 26.04 -15.37
C ALA A 318 -8.99 24.84 -14.77
N GLY A 319 -9.68 23.70 -14.63
CA GLY A 319 -9.14 22.46 -14.06
C GLY A 319 -9.37 22.28 -12.55
N SER A 320 -10.03 23.23 -11.87
CA SER A 320 -10.49 23.03 -10.49
C SER A 320 -11.78 22.21 -10.47
N THR A 321 -11.81 21.14 -9.69
CA THR A 321 -13.02 20.37 -9.39
C THR A 321 -13.92 21.03 -8.35
N SER A 322 -13.71 22.32 -8.04
CA SER A 322 -14.47 23.05 -7.02
C SER A 322 -15.86 23.48 -7.46
N TRP A 323 -16.17 23.45 -8.76
CA TRP A 323 -17.53 23.71 -9.24
C TRP A 323 -18.42 22.50 -9.00
N ASP A 324 -19.49 22.69 -8.23
CA ASP A 324 -20.43 21.64 -7.81
C ASP A 324 -21.56 21.38 -8.81
N GLY A 325 -21.58 22.11 -9.93
CA GLY A 325 -22.62 22.05 -10.94
C GLY A 325 -23.79 23.00 -10.69
N SER A 326 -23.76 23.78 -9.61
CA SER A 326 -24.75 24.81 -9.32
C SER A 326 -24.49 26.07 -10.16
N LEU A 327 -25.56 26.60 -10.73
CA LEU A 327 -25.53 27.87 -11.44
C LEU A 327 -25.75 29.02 -10.45
N SER A 328 -25.13 30.16 -10.72
CA SER A 328 -25.38 31.38 -9.95
C SER A 328 -26.87 31.78 -10.02
N PRO A 329 -27.43 32.45 -8.99
CA PRO A 329 -28.82 32.91 -9.01
C PRO A 329 -29.16 33.76 -10.25
N GLN A 330 -28.19 34.52 -10.75
CA GLN A 330 -28.30 35.34 -11.95
C GLN A 330 -28.47 34.46 -13.21
N ALA A 331 -27.59 33.48 -13.39
CA ALA A 331 -27.65 32.53 -14.50
C ALA A 331 -28.96 31.73 -14.50
N ALA A 332 -29.31 31.18 -13.33
CA ALA A 332 -30.54 30.43 -13.14
C ALA A 332 -31.77 31.28 -13.48
N THR A 333 -31.76 32.56 -13.09
CA THR A 333 -32.86 33.49 -13.39
C THR A 333 -33.01 33.78 -14.88
N ILE A 334 -31.91 34.02 -15.60
CA ILE A 334 -31.97 34.29 -17.04
C ILE A 334 -32.48 33.06 -17.80
N LEU A 335 -32.01 31.87 -17.43
CA LEU A 335 -32.43 30.61 -18.05
C LEU A 335 -33.89 30.29 -17.75
N PHE A 336 -34.34 30.48 -16.50
CA PHE A 336 -35.74 30.32 -16.11
C PHE A 336 -36.65 31.27 -16.88
N LEU A 337 -36.30 32.57 -16.93
CA LEU A 337 -37.07 33.56 -17.70
C LEU A 337 -37.12 33.19 -19.17
N HIS A 338 -36.01 32.80 -19.78
CA HIS A 338 -35.98 32.38 -21.18
C HIS A 338 -36.86 31.16 -21.42
N ALA A 339 -36.77 30.13 -20.57
CA ALA A 339 -37.54 28.90 -20.70
C ALA A 339 -39.05 29.14 -20.55
N THR A 340 -39.45 29.86 -19.50
CA THR A 340 -40.84 30.18 -19.21
C THR A 340 -41.45 31.05 -20.31
N GLN A 341 -40.79 32.14 -20.67
CA GLN A 341 -41.29 33.04 -21.70
C GLN A 341 -41.31 32.40 -23.11
N LYS A 342 -40.59 31.30 -23.36
CA LYS A 342 -40.60 30.57 -24.64
C LYS A 342 -41.47 29.29 -24.60
N ASP A 343 -42.14 29.04 -23.49
CA ASP A 343 -42.92 27.81 -23.24
C ASP A 343 -42.11 26.51 -23.48
N LEU A 344 -40.88 26.47 -22.98
CA LEU A 344 -40.04 25.28 -23.05
C LEU A 344 -40.44 24.26 -21.97
N SER A 345 -40.80 23.05 -22.40
CA SER A 345 -41.12 21.98 -21.44
C SER A 345 -39.90 21.57 -20.60
N ASP A 346 -40.16 21.08 -19.38
CA ASP A 346 -39.13 20.61 -18.44
C ASP A 346 -38.22 19.54 -19.04
N PHE A 347 -38.77 18.71 -19.94
CA PHE A 347 -38.01 17.71 -20.68
C PHE A 347 -37.01 18.34 -21.65
N HIS A 348 -37.41 19.37 -22.40
CA HIS A 348 -36.50 20.10 -23.27
C HIS A 348 -35.44 20.84 -22.45
N GLN A 349 -35.77 21.39 -21.29
CA GLN A 349 -34.78 22.00 -20.40
C GLN A 349 -33.76 20.96 -19.90
N SER A 350 -34.23 19.78 -19.47
CA SER A 350 -33.37 18.67 -19.03
C SER A 350 -32.47 18.14 -20.16
N MET A 351 -33.02 18.01 -21.37
CA MET A 351 -32.28 17.62 -22.56
C MET A 351 -31.23 18.67 -22.95
N ALA A 352 -31.56 19.97 -22.90
CA ALA A 352 -30.61 21.05 -23.14
C ALA A 352 -29.47 21.01 -22.11
N GLN A 353 -29.81 20.79 -20.83
CA GLN A 353 -28.82 20.67 -19.76
C GLN A 353 -27.86 19.51 -20.00
N TRP A 354 -28.36 18.35 -20.39
CA TRP A 354 -27.53 17.22 -20.76
C TRP A 354 -26.60 17.55 -21.93
N LEU A 355 -27.13 18.05 -23.05
CA LEU A 355 -26.33 18.35 -24.24
C LEU A 355 -25.28 19.43 -23.99
N ALA A 356 -25.60 20.44 -23.17
CA ALA A 356 -24.65 21.47 -22.78
C ALA A 356 -23.54 20.89 -21.92
N TYR A 357 -23.90 20.20 -20.83
CA TYR A 357 -22.92 19.72 -19.86
C TYR A 357 -22.07 18.59 -20.45
N SER A 358 -22.64 17.69 -21.26
CA SER A 358 -21.89 16.59 -21.89
C SER A 358 -20.83 17.09 -22.88
N ARG A 359 -21.13 18.14 -23.65
CA ARG A 359 -20.19 18.77 -24.58
C ARG A 359 -19.13 19.58 -23.85
N LEU A 360 -19.52 20.37 -22.85
CA LEU A 360 -18.58 21.16 -22.06
C LEU A 360 -17.65 20.27 -21.25
N TYR A 361 -18.11 19.15 -20.69
CA TYR A 361 -17.26 18.20 -19.96
C TYR A 361 -16.11 17.63 -20.80
N GLN A 362 -16.29 17.54 -22.13
CA GLN A 362 -15.25 17.07 -23.05
C GLN A 362 -14.17 18.13 -23.33
N SER A 363 -14.39 19.39 -22.96
CA SER A 363 -13.50 20.52 -23.28
C SER A 363 -13.01 21.29 -22.05
N LEU A 364 -13.87 21.45 -21.04
CA LEU A 364 -13.65 22.12 -19.77
C LEU A 364 -13.71 21.03 -18.69
N GLU A 365 -12.57 20.62 -18.15
CA GLU A 365 -12.50 19.56 -17.16
C GLU A 365 -13.18 19.97 -15.83
N PHE A 366 -14.42 19.53 -15.60
CA PHE A 366 -15.17 19.69 -14.33
C PHE A 366 -15.67 18.34 -13.78
N PRO A 367 -16.22 18.25 -12.55
CA PRO A 367 -16.65 16.98 -11.97
C PRO A 367 -17.73 16.27 -12.81
N SER A 368 -17.50 14.99 -13.14
CA SER A 368 -18.48 14.21 -13.91
C SER A 368 -19.79 13.98 -13.16
N SER A 369 -19.81 14.13 -11.84
CA SER A 369 -21.02 14.05 -11.01
C SER A 369 -22.12 15.04 -11.45
N CYS A 370 -21.75 16.18 -12.04
CA CYS A 370 -22.69 17.18 -12.56
C CYS A 370 -23.56 16.64 -13.71
N LEU A 371 -23.13 15.55 -14.37
CA LEU A 371 -23.86 14.89 -15.45
C LEU A 371 -24.96 13.93 -14.94
N LEU A 372 -24.95 13.58 -13.66
CA LEU A 372 -25.90 12.61 -13.11
C LEU A 372 -27.33 13.16 -13.07
N HIS A 373 -27.51 14.40 -12.62
CA HIS A 373 -28.83 15.01 -12.50
C HIS A 373 -29.55 15.11 -13.87
N PRO A 374 -28.93 15.66 -14.94
CA PRO A 374 -29.55 15.70 -16.27
C PRO A 374 -29.94 14.31 -16.80
N ILE A 375 -29.07 13.31 -16.63
CA ILE A 375 -29.39 11.91 -17.01
C ILE A 375 -30.62 11.40 -16.26
N THR A 376 -30.66 11.57 -14.94
CA THR A 376 -31.79 11.05 -14.14
C THR A 376 -33.09 11.75 -14.46
N SER A 377 -33.06 13.06 -14.73
CA SER A 377 -34.24 13.82 -15.13
C SER A 377 -34.77 13.38 -16.49
N ILE A 378 -33.88 13.13 -17.46
CA ILE A 378 -34.26 12.58 -18.77
C ILE A 378 -34.91 11.20 -18.61
N GLU A 379 -34.36 10.31 -17.79
CA GLU A 379 -34.93 8.97 -17.56
C GLU A 379 -36.31 9.04 -16.89
N TYR A 380 -36.48 9.89 -15.87
CA TYR A 380 -37.76 10.03 -15.16
C TYR A 380 -38.88 10.54 -16.07
N GLN A 381 -38.54 11.47 -16.98
CA GLN A 381 -39.49 12.13 -17.88
C GLN A 381 -39.56 11.47 -19.26
N TRP A 382 -38.89 10.32 -19.47
CA TRP A 382 -38.80 9.66 -20.77
C TRP A 382 -40.15 9.06 -21.20
N ILE A 383 -40.71 9.58 -22.28
CA ILE A 383 -41.94 9.08 -22.91
C ILE A 383 -41.67 8.90 -24.41
N GLN A 384 -42.01 7.72 -24.94
CA GLN A 384 -41.80 7.38 -26.34
C GLN A 384 -42.57 8.33 -27.28
N GLY A 385 -41.94 8.73 -28.39
CA GLY A 385 -42.55 9.54 -29.45
C GLY A 385 -42.59 11.06 -29.20
N ARG A 386 -41.98 11.56 -28.11
CA ARG A 386 -42.03 13.00 -27.75
C ARG A 386 -41.07 13.91 -28.55
N LEU A 387 -40.02 13.34 -29.15
CA LEU A 387 -38.94 14.08 -29.80
C LEU A 387 -39.01 13.97 -31.33
N LYS A 388 -38.62 15.05 -32.02
CA LYS A 388 -38.39 15.03 -33.47
C LYS A 388 -37.15 14.19 -33.81
N ALA A 389 -37.07 13.65 -35.03
CA ALA A 389 -35.94 12.82 -35.49
C ALA A 389 -34.58 13.52 -35.32
N GLU A 390 -34.50 14.83 -35.62
CA GLU A 390 -33.28 15.63 -35.44
C GLU A 390 -32.83 15.67 -33.97
N GLN A 391 -33.77 15.82 -33.03
CA GLN A 391 -33.46 15.88 -31.59
C GLN A 391 -33.09 14.49 -31.04
N GLN A 392 -33.68 13.43 -31.58
CA GLN A 392 -33.31 12.05 -31.25
C GLN A 392 -31.87 11.76 -31.67
N GLU A 393 -31.48 12.15 -32.88
CA GLU A 393 -30.12 11.97 -33.38
C GLU A 393 -29.11 12.85 -32.61
N GLU A 394 -29.48 14.09 -32.26
CA GLU A 394 -28.62 14.96 -31.45
C GLU A 394 -28.34 14.37 -30.06
N LEU A 395 -29.37 13.82 -29.42
CA LEU A 395 -29.25 13.15 -28.13
C LEU A 395 -28.45 11.84 -28.24
N ALA A 396 -28.70 11.03 -29.28
CA ALA A 396 -27.95 9.81 -29.56
C ALA A 396 -26.47 10.10 -29.82
N ALA A 397 -26.15 11.11 -30.63
CA ALA A 397 -24.80 11.57 -30.89
C ALA A 397 -24.10 12.03 -29.60
N SER A 398 -24.79 12.77 -28.74
CA SER A 398 -24.25 13.17 -27.43
C SER A 398 -23.92 11.96 -26.54
N PHE A 399 -24.78 10.94 -26.50
CA PHE A 399 -24.52 9.72 -25.74
C PHE A 399 -23.30 8.95 -26.28
N ARG A 400 -23.21 8.79 -27.60
CA ARG A 400 -22.07 8.12 -28.25
C ARG A 400 -20.75 8.87 -28.03
N ASN A 401 -20.76 10.19 -28.18
CA ASN A 401 -19.57 11.03 -28.00
C ASN A 401 -19.06 10.99 -26.56
N LEU A 402 -19.96 11.11 -25.57
CA LEU A 402 -19.56 11.01 -24.17
C LEU A 402 -19.07 9.60 -23.81
N LEU A 403 -19.69 8.54 -24.34
CA LEU A 403 -19.22 7.17 -24.14
C LEU A 403 -17.81 6.98 -24.71
N ALA A 404 -17.57 7.43 -25.94
CA ALA A 404 -16.26 7.36 -26.58
C ALA A 404 -15.21 8.16 -25.80
N TYR A 405 -15.53 9.39 -25.38
CA TYR A 405 -14.66 10.21 -24.56
C TYR A 405 -14.36 9.55 -23.21
N GLY A 406 -15.38 9.07 -22.50
CA GLY A 406 -15.23 8.36 -21.23
C GLY A 406 -14.34 7.11 -21.35
N LEU A 407 -14.52 6.31 -22.41
CA LEU A 407 -13.64 5.17 -22.70
C LEU A 407 -12.21 5.60 -23.00
N SER A 408 -11.99 6.74 -23.68
CA SER A 408 -10.65 7.28 -23.91
C SER A 408 -9.95 7.70 -22.62
N LEU A 409 -10.69 8.27 -21.66
CA LEU A 409 -10.16 8.60 -20.33
C LEU A 409 -9.85 7.34 -19.53
N ILE A 410 -10.71 6.32 -19.60
CA ILE A 410 -10.49 5.01 -18.95
C ILE A 410 -9.27 4.30 -19.54
N ARG A 411 -9.08 4.32 -20.87
CA ARG A 411 -7.87 3.79 -21.52
C ARG A 411 -6.60 4.42 -20.96
N ARG A 412 -6.65 5.71 -20.62
CA ARG A 412 -5.52 6.49 -20.09
C ARG A 412 -5.58 6.73 -18.58
N PHE A 413 -6.34 5.92 -17.83
CA PHE A 413 -6.69 6.22 -16.43
C PHE A 413 -5.48 6.43 -15.52
N ARG A 414 -4.38 5.70 -15.74
CA ARG A 414 -3.12 5.82 -14.97
C ARG A 414 -2.51 7.23 -15.06
N SER A 415 -2.70 7.90 -16.20
CA SER A 415 -2.19 9.25 -16.45
C SER A 415 -3.20 10.35 -16.13
N VAL A 416 -4.50 10.08 -16.37
CA VAL A 416 -5.58 11.05 -16.17
C VAL A 416 -6.00 11.15 -14.69
N PHE A 417 -5.95 10.03 -13.98
CA PHE A 417 -6.33 9.91 -12.57
C PHE A 417 -5.14 9.39 -11.74
N PRO A 418 -4.02 10.14 -11.65
CA PRO A 418 -2.87 9.67 -10.89
C PRO A 418 -3.17 9.61 -9.39
N LEU A 419 -2.70 8.56 -8.71
CA LEU A 419 -2.86 8.38 -7.26
C LEU A 419 -2.10 9.44 -6.43
N SER A 420 -1.24 10.24 -7.06
CA SER A 420 -0.60 11.40 -6.42
C SER A 420 -1.59 12.50 -6.07
N VAL A 421 -2.76 12.52 -6.70
CA VAL A 421 -3.85 13.48 -6.43
C VAL A 421 -4.95 12.75 -5.64
N PRO A 422 -5.31 13.21 -4.43
CA PRO A 422 -6.20 12.48 -3.52
C PRO A 422 -7.60 12.24 -4.10
N ASP A 423 -8.12 13.18 -4.90
CA ASP A 423 -9.48 13.10 -5.47
C ASP A 423 -9.57 12.21 -6.72
N SER A 424 -8.45 11.76 -7.29
CA SER A 424 -8.41 10.97 -8.53
C SER A 424 -9.28 9.70 -8.50
N PRO A 425 -9.24 8.86 -7.44
CA PRO A 425 -10.07 7.66 -7.37
C PRO A 425 -11.57 7.98 -7.36
N ALA A 426 -11.97 9.02 -6.63
CA ALA A 426 -13.36 9.48 -6.55
C ALA A 426 -13.84 10.03 -7.89
N ARG A 427 -12.98 10.76 -8.62
CA ARG A 427 -13.28 11.25 -9.98
C ARG A 427 -13.52 10.11 -10.97
N LEU A 428 -12.67 9.08 -10.97
CA LEU A 428 -12.86 7.90 -11.81
C LEU A 428 -14.15 7.17 -11.44
N GLN A 429 -14.43 6.99 -10.15
CA GLN A 429 -15.66 6.36 -9.69
C GLN A 429 -16.92 7.12 -10.14
N SER A 430 -16.90 8.46 -10.06
CA SER A 430 -17.98 9.31 -10.56
C SER A 430 -18.17 9.18 -12.08
N LEU A 431 -17.09 9.15 -12.86
CA LEU A 431 -17.14 8.92 -14.30
C LEU A 431 -17.77 7.54 -14.62
N LEU A 432 -17.33 6.48 -13.96
CA LEU A 432 -17.90 5.15 -14.13
C LEU A 432 -19.38 5.12 -13.75
N ARG A 433 -19.78 5.82 -12.68
CA ARG A 433 -21.18 5.93 -12.26
C ARG A 433 -22.04 6.58 -13.34
N VAL A 434 -21.56 7.68 -13.95
CA VAL A 434 -22.26 8.36 -15.06
C VAL A 434 -22.42 7.42 -16.24
N LEU A 435 -21.35 6.76 -16.69
CA LEU A 435 -21.40 5.84 -17.83
C LEU A 435 -22.33 4.65 -17.56
N VAL A 436 -22.27 4.07 -16.36
CA VAL A 436 -23.17 2.96 -15.95
C VAL A 436 -24.62 3.41 -15.95
N GLN A 437 -24.92 4.58 -15.40
CA GLN A 437 -26.28 5.09 -15.35
C GLN A 437 -26.80 5.38 -16.77
N MET A 438 -26.00 6.07 -17.58
CA MET A 438 -26.32 6.40 -18.97
C MET A 438 -26.65 5.14 -19.78
N CYS A 439 -25.77 4.12 -19.78
CA CYS A 439 -26.00 2.91 -20.55
C CYS A 439 -27.17 2.04 -20.04
N LYS A 440 -27.66 2.26 -18.81
CA LYS A 440 -28.83 1.56 -18.24
C LYS A 440 -30.16 2.23 -18.58
N MET A 441 -30.15 3.51 -18.96
CA MET A 441 -31.36 4.27 -19.30
C MET A 441 -32.17 3.58 -20.40
N LYS A 442 -33.49 3.79 -20.38
CA LYS A 442 -34.36 3.40 -21.50
C LYS A 442 -34.02 4.21 -22.74
N ALA A 443 -33.81 5.53 -22.58
CA ALA A 443 -33.44 6.44 -23.65
C ALA A 443 -32.19 5.98 -24.42
N PHE A 444 -31.14 5.56 -23.71
CA PHE A 444 -29.90 5.08 -24.34
C PHE A 444 -30.12 3.77 -25.10
N ARG A 445 -30.88 2.82 -24.53
CA ARG A 445 -31.16 1.53 -25.18
C ARG A 445 -31.99 1.67 -26.46
N GLU A 446 -32.90 2.64 -26.49
CA GLU A 446 -33.72 2.95 -27.67
C GLU A 446 -32.92 3.71 -28.75
N LEU A 447 -32.14 4.72 -28.36
CA LEU A 447 -31.39 5.57 -29.30
C LEU A 447 -30.06 4.99 -29.76
N CYS A 448 -29.47 4.05 -29.00
CA CYS A 448 -28.16 3.45 -29.29
C CYS A 448 -28.21 1.91 -29.16
N PRO A 449 -29.04 1.22 -29.97
CA PRO A 449 -29.28 -0.22 -29.82
C PRO A 449 -28.05 -1.09 -30.13
N ASP A 450 -27.16 -0.61 -31.01
CA ASP A 450 -25.98 -1.37 -31.46
C ASP A 450 -24.80 -1.33 -30.47
N SER A 451 -24.93 -0.62 -29.33
CA SER A 451 -23.85 -0.49 -28.36
C SER A 451 -23.59 -1.82 -27.63
N ALA A 452 -22.35 -2.29 -27.69
CA ALA A 452 -21.92 -3.43 -26.87
C ALA A 452 -22.06 -3.14 -25.36
N PRO A 453 -22.18 -4.18 -24.51
CA PRO A 453 -22.26 -4.00 -23.07
C PRO A 453 -21.08 -3.21 -22.50
N LEU A 454 -21.37 -2.22 -21.66
CA LEU A 454 -20.37 -1.32 -21.06
C LEU A 454 -19.17 -2.06 -20.42
N PRO A 455 -19.36 -3.16 -19.64
CA PRO A 455 -18.22 -3.90 -19.08
C PRO A 455 -17.25 -4.44 -20.15
N ARG A 456 -17.75 -4.86 -21.32
CA ARG A 456 -16.89 -5.36 -22.41
C ARG A 456 -16.09 -4.22 -23.04
N LEU A 457 -16.73 -3.08 -23.31
CA LEU A 457 -16.06 -1.89 -23.86
C LEU A 457 -14.98 -1.36 -22.92
N VAL A 458 -15.27 -1.32 -21.62
CA VAL A 458 -14.30 -0.91 -20.58
C VAL A 458 -13.16 -1.91 -20.47
N THR A 459 -13.43 -3.22 -20.53
CA THR A 459 -12.38 -4.24 -20.49
C THR A 459 -11.41 -4.09 -21.67
N GLU A 460 -11.94 -3.86 -22.89
CA GLU A 460 -11.11 -3.67 -24.08
C GLU A 460 -10.30 -2.36 -24.03
N ALA A 461 -10.91 -1.27 -23.55
CA ALA A 461 -10.22 0.00 -23.34
C ALA A 461 -9.09 -0.12 -22.31
N LEU A 462 -9.32 -0.85 -21.21
CA LEU A 462 -8.32 -1.10 -20.16
C LEU A 462 -7.19 -2.01 -20.65
N ARG A 463 -7.51 -3.04 -21.45
CA ARG A 463 -6.50 -3.91 -22.09
C ARG A 463 -5.60 -3.09 -23.00
N THR A 464 -6.21 -2.38 -23.95
CA THR A 464 -5.48 -1.53 -24.90
C THR A 464 -4.62 -0.50 -24.17
N GLY A 465 -5.18 0.17 -23.16
CA GLY A 465 -4.48 1.16 -22.36
C GLY A 465 -3.32 0.60 -21.53
N THR A 466 -3.41 -0.66 -21.09
CA THR A 466 -2.34 -1.34 -20.35
C THR A 466 -1.16 -1.65 -21.27
N VAL A 467 -1.42 -2.13 -22.49
CA VAL A 467 -0.37 -2.36 -23.51
C VAL A 467 0.32 -1.04 -23.90
N GLU A 468 -0.46 0.02 -24.14
CA GLU A 468 0.11 1.35 -24.46
C GLU A 468 0.95 1.92 -23.32
N TRP A 469 0.47 1.79 -22.08
CA TRP A 469 1.22 2.24 -20.91
C TRP A 469 2.55 1.50 -20.77
N PHE A 470 2.58 0.19 -21.02
CA PHE A 470 3.81 -0.59 -21.04
C PHE A 470 4.81 -0.04 -22.06
N HIS A 471 4.36 0.21 -23.31
CA HIS A 471 5.23 0.75 -24.35
C HIS A 471 5.72 2.17 -24.04
N LEU A 472 4.88 3.02 -23.45
CA LEU A 472 5.27 4.36 -22.99
C LEU A 472 6.37 4.27 -21.91
N LYS A 473 6.20 3.38 -20.92
CA LYS A 473 7.20 3.15 -19.87
C LYS A 473 8.49 2.55 -20.42
N GLN A 474 8.37 1.63 -21.37
CA GLN A 474 9.51 1.06 -22.08
C GLN A 474 10.33 2.14 -22.79
N GLN A 475 9.67 3.07 -23.50
CA GLN A 475 10.33 4.21 -24.15
C GLN A 475 10.99 5.15 -23.15
N HIS A 476 10.34 5.45 -22.02
CA HIS A 476 10.89 6.29 -20.97
C HIS A 476 12.20 5.73 -20.39
N HIS A 477 12.30 4.41 -20.24
CA HIS A 477 13.49 3.75 -19.70
C HIS A 477 14.55 3.41 -20.76
N GLN A 478 14.35 3.73 -22.05
CA GLN A 478 15.36 3.43 -23.07
C GLN A 478 16.67 4.15 -22.78
N PRO A 479 17.80 3.43 -22.66
CA PRO A 479 19.08 4.04 -22.34
C PRO A 479 19.61 4.86 -23.54
N MET A 480 20.15 6.05 -23.25
CA MET A 480 20.78 6.89 -24.29
C MET A 480 22.03 6.24 -24.90
N VAL A 481 22.73 5.39 -24.14
CA VAL A 481 23.90 4.63 -24.59
C VAL A 481 23.49 3.17 -24.77
N GLN A 482 23.70 2.64 -25.97
CA GLN A 482 23.43 1.24 -26.27
C GLN A 482 24.55 0.37 -25.68
N GLY A 483 24.17 -0.49 -24.73
CA GLY A 483 25.06 -1.48 -24.12
C GLY A 483 24.25 -2.54 -23.38
N MET A 484 24.77 -3.76 -23.28
CA MET A 484 24.06 -4.89 -22.65
C MET A 484 23.73 -4.61 -21.18
N LEU A 485 24.67 -4.03 -20.43
CA LEU A 485 24.46 -3.68 -19.02
C LEU A 485 23.39 -2.58 -18.83
N GLN A 486 23.41 -1.56 -19.69
CA GLN A 486 22.48 -0.43 -19.64
C GLN A 486 21.08 -0.88 -20.04
N ALA A 487 20.97 -1.77 -21.03
CA ALA A 487 19.72 -2.41 -21.41
C ALA A 487 19.15 -3.29 -20.27
N GLY A 488 20.00 -4.04 -19.57
CA GLY A 488 19.61 -4.83 -18.39
C GLY A 488 19.09 -3.96 -17.24
N LYS A 489 19.79 -2.86 -16.92
CA LYS A 489 19.34 -1.89 -15.90
C LYS A 489 18.03 -1.20 -16.27
N ALA A 490 17.87 -0.78 -17.53
CA ALA A 490 16.63 -0.21 -18.04
C ALA A 490 15.45 -1.19 -17.93
N LEU A 491 15.69 -2.47 -18.27
CA LEU A 491 14.69 -3.53 -18.14
C LEU A 491 14.32 -3.79 -16.68
N LEU A 492 15.30 -3.80 -15.77
CA LEU A 492 15.05 -3.92 -14.33
C LEU A 492 14.15 -2.79 -13.83
N SER A 493 14.45 -1.54 -14.17
CA SER A 493 13.61 -0.39 -13.79
C SER A 493 12.19 -0.47 -14.38
N LEU A 494 12.05 -0.96 -15.61
CA LEU A 494 10.74 -1.21 -16.23
C LEU A 494 9.94 -2.27 -15.46
N VAL A 495 10.57 -3.40 -15.09
CA VAL A 495 9.91 -4.46 -14.32
C VAL A 495 9.50 -3.97 -12.94
N GLN A 496 10.33 -3.17 -12.27
CA GLN A 496 9.98 -2.56 -10.98
C GLN A 496 8.79 -1.59 -11.08
N ASP A 497 8.74 -0.75 -12.12
CA ASP A 497 7.58 0.12 -12.40
C ASP A 497 6.29 -0.69 -12.63
N ILE A 498 6.39 -1.83 -13.32
CA ILE A 498 5.27 -2.75 -13.59
C ILE A 498 4.78 -3.41 -12.30
N ILE A 499 5.69 -3.90 -11.46
CA ILE A 499 5.38 -4.45 -10.14
C ILE A 499 4.65 -3.39 -9.31
N GLY A 500 5.15 -2.16 -9.30
CA GLY A 500 4.50 -1.03 -8.62
C GLY A 500 3.08 -0.76 -9.13
N ASP A 501 2.87 -0.75 -10.45
CA ASP A 501 1.54 -0.57 -11.05
C ASP A 501 0.58 -1.72 -10.71
N LEU A 502 1.05 -2.96 -10.75
CA LEU A 502 0.24 -4.14 -10.43
C LEU A 502 -0.21 -4.14 -8.96
N HIS A 503 0.66 -3.73 -8.03
CA HIS A 503 0.27 -3.52 -6.64
C HIS A 503 -0.82 -2.44 -6.50
N GLN A 504 -0.70 -1.33 -7.21
CA GLN A 504 -1.74 -0.28 -7.22
C GLN A 504 -3.05 -0.78 -7.83
N CYS A 505 -2.96 -1.56 -8.91
CA CYS A 505 -4.10 -2.23 -9.53
C CYS A 505 -4.79 -3.14 -8.53
N GLN A 506 -4.05 -4.00 -7.82
CA GLN A 506 -4.60 -4.92 -6.83
C GLN A 506 -5.28 -4.21 -5.66
N ARG A 507 -4.61 -3.20 -5.07
CA ARG A 507 -5.04 -2.57 -3.81
C ARG A 507 -6.17 -1.56 -3.97
N THR A 508 -6.12 -0.76 -5.04
CA THR A 508 -6.98 0.42 -5.22
C THR A 508 -7.88 0.28 -6.44
N TRP A 509 -7.29 0.16 -7.64
CA TRP A 509 -8.07 0.27 -8.88
C TRP A 509 -9.02 -0.92 -9.09
N ASN A 510 -8.59 -2.13 -8.76
CA ASN A 510 -9.42 -3.33 -8.90
C ASN A 510 -10.71 -3.22 -8.10
N LYS A 511 -10.68 -2.64 -6.89
CA LYS A 511 -11.89 -2.41 -6.08
C LYS A 511 -12.88 -1.50 -6.79
N ILE A 512 -12.40 -0.43 -7.43
CA ILE A 512 -13.25 0.54 -8.13
C ILE A 512 -13.94 -0.11 -9.33
N PHE A 513 -13.17 -0.80 -10.19
CA PHE A 513 -13.72 -1.46 -11.38
C PHE A 513 -14.59 -2.68 -11.04
N GLN A 514 -14.21 -3.46 -10.03
CA GLN A 514 -15.01 -4.60 -9.56
C GLN A 514 -16.33 -4.15 -8.94
N ASN A 515 -16.33 -3.05 -8.16
CA ASN A 515 -17.55 -2.52 -7.56
C ASN A 515 -18.49 -1.89 -8.59
N ALA A 516 -17.95 -1.14 -9.56
CA ALA A 516 -18.76 -0.43 -10.55
C ALA A 516 -19.27 -1.33 -11.70
N LEU A 517 -18.42 -2.23 -12.22
CA LEU A 517 -18.66 -2.95 -13.48
C LEU A 517 -18.40 -4.47 -13.39
N LYS A 518 -17.99 -5.00 -12.23
CA LYS A 518 -17.57 -6.41 -12.05
C LYS A 518 -16.41 -6.82 -12.97
N VAL A 519 -15.55 -5.86 -13.33
CA VAL A 519 -14.36 -6.10 -14.15
C VAL A 519 -13.15 -6.25 -13.24
N ASN A 520 -12.45 -7.38 -13.36
CA ASN A 520 -11.21 -7.65 -12.64
C ASN A 520 -10.01 -7.06 -13.40
N LEU A 521 -9.67 -5.81 -13.08
CA LEU A 521 -8.54 -5.09 -13.68
C LEU A 521 -7.21 -5.77 -13.37
N PHE A 522 -7.02 -6.25 -12.14
CA PHE A 522 -5.74 -6.83 -11.73
C PHE A 522 -5.40 -8.07 -12.56
N SER A 523 -6.31 -9.04 -12.64
CA SER A 523 -6.08 -10.27 -13.39
C SER A 523 -5.85 -9.99 -14.87
N MET A 524 -6.61 -9.07 -15.47
CA MET A 524 -6.40 -8.67 -16.87
C MET A 524 -5.05 -8.00 -17.08
N ALA A 525 -4.71 -6.98 -16.28
CA ALA A 525 -3.45 -6.25 -16.41
C ALA A 525 -2.25 -7.15 -16.17
N PHE A 526 -2.33 -8.06 -15.20
CA PHE A 526 -1.30 -9.04 -14.92
C PHE A 526 -1.03 -9.95 -16.13
N LEU A 527 -2.07 -10.52 -16.75
CA LEU A 527 -1.93 -11.42 -17.90
C LEU A 527 -1.28 -10.75 -19.11
N GLU A 528 -1.64 -9.49 -19.40
CA GLU A 528 -1.05 -8.73 -20.51
C GLU A 528 0.40 -8.33 -20.20
N LEU A 529 0.65 -7.80 -18.99
CA LEU A 529 1.97 -7.30 -18.59
C LEU A 529 2.99 -8.43 -18.42
N GLN A 530 2.60 -9.57 -17.84
CA GLN A 530 3.52 -10.70 -17.70
C GLN A 530 4.01 -11.22 -19.05
N TRP A 531 3.15 -11.24 -20.08
CA TRP A 531 3.53 -11.67 -21.42
C TRP A 531 4.50 -10.68 -22.08
N LEU A 532 4.21 -9.37 -21.99
CA LEU A 532 5.08 -8.32 -22.52
C LEU A 532 6.45 -8.31 -21.85
N VAL A 533 6.49 -8.50 -20.53
CA VAL A 533 7.73 -8.63 -19.74
C VAL A 533 8.48 -9.90 -20.15
N ALA A 534 7.81 -11.05 -20.22
CA ALA A 534 8.41 -12.33 -20.61
C ALA A 534 9.16 -12.22 -21.94
N LYS A 535 8.48 -11.70 -22.96
CA LYS A 535 9.07 -11.50 -24.29
C LYS A 535 10.32 -10.63 -24.22
N ARG A 536 10.26 -9.52 -23.48
CA ARG A 536 11.38 -8.58 -23.41
C ARG A 536 12.58 -9.12 -22.64
N VAL A 537 12.33 -9.85 -21.56
CA VAL A 537 13.37 -10.53 -20.78
C VAL A 537 14.03 -11.61 -21.62
N GLN A 538 13.23 -12.44 -22.31
CA GLN A 538 13.74 -13.50 -23.17
C GLN A 538 14.63 -12.94 -24.30
N ASP A 539 14.23 -11.86 -24.95
CA ASP A 539 15.05 -11.17 -25.97
C ASP A 539 16.39 -10.70 -25.37
N HIS A 540 16.38 -10.17 -24.15
CA HIS A 540 17.57 -9.67 -23.48
C HIS A 540 18.51 -10.80 -23.04
N THR A 541 17.98 -11.85 -22.41
CA THR A 541 18.79 -12.99 -21.95
C THR A 541 19.37 -13.78 -23.13
N ALA A 542 18.61 -13.95 -24.22
CA ALA A 542 19.11 -14.56 -25.45
C ALA A 542 20.26 -13.75 -26.07
N ALA A 543 20.16 -12.41 -26.08
CA ALA A 543 21.24 -11.55 -26.55
C ALA A 543 22.50 -11.64 -25.68
N VAL A 544 22.34 -11.76 -24.35
CA VAL A 544 23.47 -11.89 -23.42
C VAL A 544 24.14 -13.27 -23.51
N ALA A 545 23.38 -14.34 -23.73
CA ALA A 545 23.88 -15.72 -23.83
C ALA A 545 24.91 -15.92 -24.96
N GLY A 546 24.93 -15.05 -25.99
CA GLY A 546 25.90 -15.08 -27.08
C GLY A 546 27.29 -14.50 -26.75
N SER A 547 27.53 -14.05 -25.52
CA SER A 547 28.78 -13.39 -25.10
C SER A 547 29.20 -13.80 -23.68
N PRO A 548 30.49 -13.73 -23.33
CA PRO A 548 30.91 -13.97 -21.95
C PRO A 548 30.25 -12.95 -21.02
N VAL A 549 29.46 -13.43 -20.07
CA VAL A 549 28.75 -12.58 -19.11
C VAL A 549 29.78 -11.89 -18.22
N SER A 550 29.89 -10.56 -18.34
CA SER A 550 30.72 -9.79 -17.42
C SER A 550 30.11 -9.86 -16.01
N PRO A 551 30.91 -9.72 -14.95
CA PRO A 551 30.38 -9.82 -13.59
C PRO A 551 29.31 -8.75 -13.26
N GLU A 552 29.40 -7.58 -13.88
CA GLU A 552 28.44 -6.47 -13.75
C GLU A 552 27.12 -6.78 -14.48
N VAL A 553 27.20 -7.43 -15.65
CA VAL A 553 26.01 -7.93 -16.37
C VAL A 553 25.36 -9.05 -15.58
N GLY A 554 26.16 -9.94 -14.98
CA GLY A 554 25.69 -10.98 -14.07
C GLY A 554 24.87 -10.41 -12.91
N GLU A 555 25.39 -9.42 -12.19
CA GLU A 555 24.67 -8.76 -11.09
C GLU A 555 23.33 -8.14 -11.56
N SER A 556 23.33 -7.47 -12.72
CA SER A 556 22.09 -6.92 -13.29
C SER A 556 21.06 -8.00 -13.62
N LEU A 557 21.50 -9.16 -14.15
CA LEU A 557 20.62 -10.28 -14.44
C LEU A 557 20.09 -10.95 -13.18
N PHE A 558 20.89 -11.03 -12.11
CA PHE A 558 20.45 -11.56 -10.82
C PHE A 558 19.33 -10.69 -10.23
N GLN A 559 19.50 -9.36 -10.22
CA GLN A 559 18.46 -8.45 -9.75
C GLN A 559 17.18 -8.58 -10.60
N LEU A 560 17.32 -8.70 -11.92
CA LEU A 560 16.18 -8.93 -12.81
C LEU A 560 15.47 -10.25 -12.50
N TYR A 561 16.20 -11.34 -12.25
CA TYR A 561 15.63 -12.62 -11.85
C TYR A 561 14.82 -12.52 -10.56
N VAL A 562 15.36 -11.85 -9.52
CA VAL A 562 14.66 -11.64 -8.25
C VAL A 562 13.39 -10.79 -8.46
N SER A 563 13.44 -9.71 -9.24
CA SER A 563 12.25 -8.92 -9.55
C SER A 563 11.21 -9.71 -10.34
N LEU A 564 11.61 -10.62 -11.23
CA LEU A 564 10.66 -11.50 -11.93
C LEU A 564 10.03 -12.54 -10.98
N LYS A 565 10.76 -13.05 -9.98
CA LYS A 565 10.16 -13.88 -8.92
C LYS A 565 9.06 -13.11 -8.18
N GLU A 566 9.33 -11.86 -7.80
CA GLU A 566 8.34 -10.99 -7.15
C GLU A 566 7.11 -10.79 -8.06
N LEU A 567 7.32 -10.48 -9.35
CA LEU A 567 6.23 -10.36 -10.32
C LEU A 567 5.38 -11.64 -10.39
N CYS A 568 6.01 -12.82 -10.47
CA CYS A 568 5.31 -14.09 -10.52
C CYS A 568 4.51 -14.39 -9.25
N GLN A 569 5.02 -13.98 -8.08
CA GLN A 569 4.33 -14.14 -6.79
C GLN A 569 3.06 -13.29 -6.66
N LEU A 570 2.94 -12.20 -7.44
CA LEU A 570 1.71 -11.41 -7.48
C LEU A 570 0.55 -12.12 -8.20
N GLY A 571 0.87 -13.01 -9.15
CA GLY A 571 -0.14 -13.72 -9.93
C GLY A 571 -0.93 -14.74 -9.09
N PRO A 572 -2.09 -15.24 -9.59
CA PRO A 572 -2.88 -16.28 -8.91
C PRO A 572 -2.07 -17.57 -8.64
N VAL A 573 -2.45 -18.43 -7.70
CA VAL A 573 -1.67 -19.66 -7.45
C VAL A 573 -1.85 -20.64 -8.63
N PRO A 574 -0.83 -21.41 -9.06
CA PRO A 574 -0.95 -22.36 -10.19
C PRO A 574 -2.12 -23.35 -10.07
N ALA A 575 -2.54 -23.71 -8.85
CA ALA A 575 -3.66 -24.60 -8.59
C ALA A 575 -5.04 -24.04 -8.97
N GLU A 576 -5.15 -22.72 -9.19
CA GLU A 576 -6.41 -22.01 -9.47
C GLU A 576 -6.53 -21.56 -10.94
N ARG A 577 -5.65 -22.03 -11.83
CA ARG A 577 -5.49 -21.48 -13.19
C ARG A 577 -5.77 -22.48 -14.32
N ASP A 578 -6.44 -22.00 -15.35
CA ASP A 578 -6.55 -22.66 -16.66
C ASP A 578 -5.44 -22.14 -17.60
N GLY A 579 -4.32 -22.87 -17.70
CA GLY A 579 -3.27 -22.65 -18.71
C GLY A 579 -1.89 -22.20 -18.19
N VAL A 580 -0.87 -22.34 -19.06
CA VAL A 580 0.54 -21.99 -18.80
C VAL A 580 0.77 -20.50 -19.11
N LEU A 581 1.37 -19.76 -18.18
CA LEU A 581 1.78 -18.36 -18.39
C LEU A 581 3.13 -18.27 -19.12
N ALA A 582 3.39 -17.11 -19.74
CA ALA A 582 4.63 -16.87 -20.48
C ALA A 582 5.86 -16.78 -19.57
N LEU A 583 5.67 -16.38 -18.31
CA LEU A 583 6.72 -16.42 -17.28
C LEU A 583 6.88 -17.80 -16.64
N ASP A 584 6.07 -18.81 -16.97
CA ASP A 584 6.27 -20.15 -16.40
C ASP A 584 7.60 -20.74 -16.91
N GLY A 585 8.45 -21.16 -15.98
CA GLY A 585 9.78 -21.68 -16.32
C GLY A 585 10.83 -20.61 -16.69
N PHE A 586 10.60 -19.33 -16.38
CA PHE A 586 11.54 -18.24 -16.72
C PHE A 586 12.97 -18.42 -16.18
N HIS A 587 13.17 -19.22 -15.13
CA HIS A 587 14.49 -19.55 -14.56
C HIS A 587 15.46 -20.10 -15.62
N ARG A 588 14.96 -20.85 -16.61
CA ARG A 588 15.77 -21.41 -17.71
C ARG A 588 16.50 -20.34 -18.53
N TRP A 589 15.93 -19.14 -18.62
CA TRP A 589 16.55 -18.03 -19.35
C TRP A 589 17.79 -17.47 -18.64
N PHE A 590 17.90 -17.70 -17.33
CA PHE A 590 19.00 -17.20 -16.50
C PHE A 590 20.05 -18.27 -16.18
N GLN A 591 19.78 -19.54 -16.50
CA GLN A 591 20.68 -20.67 -16.27
C GLN A 591 22.13 -20.41 -16.76
N PRO A 592 22.38 -19.82 -17.95
CA PRO A 592 23.75 -19.53 -18.40
C PRO A 592 24.50 -18.50 -17.54
N ALA A 593 23.79 -17.66 -16.78
CA ALA A 593 24.37 -16.62 -15.95
C ALA A 593 24.76 -17.11 -14.55
N VAL A 594 24.22 -18.25 -14.10
CA VAL A 594 24.43 -18.80 -12.75
C VAL A 594 25.91 -18.97 -12.40
N PRO A 595 26.79 -19.55 -13.24
CA PRO A 595 28.21 -19.68 -12.91
C PRO A 595 28.89 -18.32 -12.71
N SER A 596 28.53 -17.32 -13.52
CA SER A 596 29.06 -15.96 -13.39
C SER A 596 28.58 -15.29 -12.09
N TRP A 597 27.34 -15.56 -11.65
CA TRP A 597 26.80 -15.04 -10.39
C TRP A 597 27.56 -15.59 -9.19
N LEU A 598 27.80 -16.91 -9.18
CA LEU A 598 28.53 -17.59 -8.12
C LEU A 598 29.98 -17.08 -8.06
N GLN A 599 30.66 -16.99 -9.21
CA GLN A 599 32.02 -16.47 -9.28
C GLN A 599 32.14 -15.01 -8.80
N LYS A 600 31.19 -14.14 -9.18
CA LYS A 600 31.17 -12.74 -8.72
C LYS A 600 30.91 -12.66 -7.21
N THR A 601 29.97 -13.47 -6.70
CA THR A 601 29.66 -13.54 -5.27
C THR A 601 30.89 -13.94 -4.45
N TYR A 602 31.60 -15.00 -4.89
CA TYR A 602 32.86 -15.41 -4.27
C TYR A 602 33.92 -14.31 -4.32
N SER A 603 34.11 -13.66 -5.46
CA SER A 603 35.13 -12.62 -5.64
C SER A 603 34.89 -11.39 -4.76
N VAL A 604 33.62 -10.96 -4.65
CA VAL A 604 33.22 -9.84 -3.77
C VAL A 604 33.41 -10.22 -2.29
N ALA A 605 33.02 -11.44 -1.92
CA ALA A 605 33.22 -11.95 -0.57
C ALA A 605 34.72 -12.02 -0.23
N LEU A 606 35.55 -12.58 -1.10
CA LEU A 606 37.00 -12.66 -0.91
C LEU A 606 37.64 -11.28 -0.70
N ALA A 607 37.30 -10.31 -1.55
CA ALA A 607 37.80 -8.94 -1.41
C ALA A 607 37.32 -8.26 -0.11
N ARG A 608 36.15 -8.64 0.41
CA ARG A 608 35.67 -8.19 1.71
C ARG A 608 36.45 -8.84 2.86
N VAL A 609 36.68 -10.15 2.81
CA VAL A 609 37.50 -10.87 3.80
C VAL A 609 38.91 -10.31 3.87
N GLN A 610 39.56 -10.09 2.71
CA GLN A 610 40.91 -9.53 2.65
C GLN A 610 40.98 -8.13 3.27
N ARG A 611 40.03 -7.25 2.95
CA ARG A 611 39.97 -5.90 3.53
C ARG A 611 39.70 -5.92 5.03
N ALA A 612 38.79 -6.78 5.50
CA ALA A 612 38.50 -6.91 6.92
C ALA A 612 39.75 -7.30 7.71
N VAL A 613 40.53 -8.28 7.25
CA VAL A 613 41.79 -8.70 7.90
C VAL A 613 42.87 -7.62 7.81
N GLN A 614 42.97 -6.92 6.67
CA GLN A 614 43.98 -5.88 6.48
C GLN A 614 43.80 -4.70 7.44
N MET A 615 42.54 -4.33 7.70
CA MET A 615 42.19 -3.22 8.59
C MET A 615 42.21 -3.62 10.07
N ASP A 616 42.32 -4.90 10.39
CA ASP A 616 42.27 -5.38 11.76
C ASP A 616 43.58 -5.10 12.51
N GLU A 617 43.41 -4.63 13.74
CA GLU A 617 44.47 -4.37 14.72
C GLU A 617 44.60 -5.51 15.74
N LEU A 618 43.77 -6.56 15.64
CA LEU A 618 43.75 -7.73 16.53
C LEU A 618 43.48 -7.33 17.99
N VAL A 619 42.52 -6.43 18.18
CA VAL A 619 42.07 -5.97 19.50
C VAL A 619 40.65 -6.53 19.75
N PRO A 620 40.37 -7.09 20.95
CA PRO A 620 39.03 -7.57 21.26
C PRO A 620 38.04 -6.41 21.36
N LEU A 621 36.81 -6.65 20.92
CA LEU A 621 35.75 -5.63 20.85
C LEU A 621 35.13 -5.25 22.22
N GLY A 622 35.35 -6.05 23.25
CA GLY A 622 34.84 -5.81 24.60
C GLY A 622 34.97 -7.03 25.51
N GLU A 623 34.49 -6.93 26.75
CA GLU A 623 34.63 -8.00 27.75
C GLU A 623 33.87 -9.30 27.39
N LEU A 624 32.74 -9.19 26.70
CA LEU A 624 31.92 -10.34 26.26
C LEU A 624 32.31 -10.85 24.87
N THR A 625 32.87 -10.00 24.03
CA THR A 625 33.26 -10.31 22.64
C THR A 625 34.78 -10.34 22.53
N LYS A 626 35.33 -11.54 22.75
CA LYS A 626 36.77 -11.79 22.79
C LYS A 626 37.45 -11.87 21.42
N HIS A 627 36.68 -11.76 20.33
CA HIS A 627 37.16 -11.73 18.95
C HIS A 627 37.23 -10.29 18.42
N SER A 628 37.96 -10.09 17.33
CA SER A 628 38.21 -8.79 16.70
C SER A 628 37.07 -8.33 15.78
N THR A 629 37.23 -7.14 15.22
CA THR A 629 36.33 -6.57 14.20
C THR A 629 36.24 -7.44 12.94
N SER A 630 37.33 -8.08 12.50
CA SER A 630 37.32 -8.86 11.27
C SER A 630 36.46 -10.12 11.36
N ALA A 631 36.36 -10.73 12.54
CA ALA A 631 35.47 -11.87 12.78
C ALA A 631 33.98 -11.48 12.67
N VAL A 632 33.61 -10.28 13.10
CA VAL A 632 32.24 -9.75 12.96
C VAL A 632 31.91 -9.43 11.51
N ASP A 633 32.83 -8.80 10.79
CA ASP A 633 32.69 -8.51 9.36
C ASP A 633 32.54 -9.77 8.52
N LEU A 634 33.31 -10.81 8.84
CA LEU A 634 33.22 -12.11 8.20
C LEU A 634 31.88 -12.81 8.48
N SER A 635 31.42 -12.77 9.73
CA SER A 635 30.11 -13.30 10.13
C SER A 635 28.98 -12.65 9.32
N THR A 636 29.06 -11.33 9.13
CA THR A 636 28.10 -10.56 8.34
C THR A 636 28.20 -10.89 6.85
N CYS A 637 29.42 -11.05 6.33
CA CYS A 637 29.67 -11.47 4.95
C CYS A 637 29.02 -12.83 4.65
N PHE A 638 29.22 -13.83 5.51
CA PHE A 638 28.63 -15.17 5.31
C PHE A 638 27.11 -15.16 5.48
N ALA A 639 26.57 -14.38 6.41
CA ALA A 639 25.13 -14.19 6.51
C ALA A 639 24.52 -13.62 5.22
N GLN A 640 25.21 -12.68 4.56
CA GLN A 640 24.77 -12.13 3.27
C GLN A 640 24.85 -13.17 2.14
N ILE A 641 25.91 -13.97 2.06
CA ILE A 641 26.03 -15.06 1.07
C ILE A 641 24.87 -16.06 1.26
N SER A 642 24.61 -16.47 2.50
CA SER A 642 23.50 -17.36 2.85
C SER A 642 22.14 -16.75 2.47
N HIS A 643 21.97 -15.43 2.65
CA HIS A 643 20.76 -14.73 2.24
C HIS A 643 20.59 -14.71 0.71
N THR A 644 21.65 -14.40 -0.05
CA THR A 644 21.64 -14.43 -1.52
C THR A 644 21.30 -15.83 -2.06
N ALA A 645 21.87 -16.88 -1.46
CA ALA A 645 21.55 -18.26 -1.84
C ALA A 645 20.06 -18.59 -1.63
N ARG A 646 19.46 -18.12 -0.53
CA ARG A 646 18.01 -18.28 -0.30
C ARG A 646 17.14 -17.46 -1.24
N GLN A 647 17.54 -16.24 -1.59
CA GLN A 647 16.79 -15.41 -2.54
C GLN A 647 16.72 -16.08 -3.92
N LEU A 648 17.82 -16.73 -4.33
CA LEU A 648 17.89 -17.45 -5.58
C LEU A 648 16.79 -18.51 -5.64
N ASP A 649 16.66 -19.35 -4.60
CA ASP A 649 15.63 -20.40 -4.47
C ASP A 649 15.26 -20.99 -5.84
N TRP A 650 16.28 -21.63 -6.42
CA TRP A 650 16.24 -22.11 -7.79
C TRP A 650 15.24 -23.27 -7.89
N PRO A 651 14.34 -23.28 -8.88
CA PRO A 651 13.21 -24.23 -8.90
C PRO A 651 13.61 -25.66 -9.31
N ASP A 652 14.61 -25.80 -10.18
CA ASP A 652 15.11 -27.13 -10.57
C ASP A 652 15.90 -27.77 -9.41
N PRO A 653 15.51 -28.96 -8.93
CA PRO A 653 16.10 -29.56 -7.74
C PRO A 653 17.56 -29.99 -7.94
N GLU A 654 17.94 -30.48 -9.12
CA GLU A 654 19.31 -30.92 -9.41
C GLU A 654 20.25 -29.71 -9.47
N GLU A 655 19.86 -28.67 -10.20
CA GLU A 655 20.64 -27.44 -10.30
C GLU A 655 20.70 -26.69 -8.96
N ALA A 656 19.60 -26.66 -8.20
CA ALA A 656 19.58 -26.05 -6.86
C ALA A 656 20.56 -26.76 -5.91
N PHE A 657 20.67 -28.09 -6.01
CA PHE A 657 21.65 -28.86 -5.26
C PHE A 657 23.08 -28.47 -5.66
N MET A 658 23.40 -28.45 -6.95
CA MET A 658 24.73 -28.07 -7.45
C MET A 658 25.13 -26.64 -7.05
N ILE A 659 24.19 -25.70 -7.11
CA ILE A 659 24.39 -24.31 -6.69
C ILE A 659 24.67 -24.24 -5.19
N THR A 660 23.93 -25.00 -4.37
CA THR A 660 24.14 -25.07 -2.92
C THR A 660 25.50 -25.68 -2.58
N VAL A 661 25.91 -26.74 -3.26
CA VAL A 661 27.26 -27.33 -3.14
C VAL A 661 28.32 -26.27 -3.40
N LYS A 662 28.18 -25.49 -4.47
CA LYS A 662 29.13 -24.43 -4.80
C LYS A 662 29.19 -23.34 -3.72
N PHE A 663 28.04 -22.89 -3.19
CA PHE A 663 28.01 -21.90 -2.09
C PHE A 663 28.71 -22.41 -0.83
N VAL A 664 28.49 -23.69 -0.48
CA VAL A 664 29.13 -24.31 0.70
C VAL A 664 30.63 -24.42 0.48
N GLU A 665 31.06 -24.95 -0.66
CA GLU A 665 32.48 -25.04 -1.04
C GLU A 665 33.18 -23.67 -0.96
N ASP A 666 32.56 -22.65 -1.55
CA ASP A 666 33.10 -21.29 -1.59
C ASP A 666 33.18 -20.66 -0.19
N THR A 667 32.16 -20.85 0.64
CA THR A 667 32.14 -20.33 2.02
C THR A 667 33.18 -21.03 2.90
N CYS A 668 33.29 -22.36 2.79
CA CYS A 668 34.31 -23.15 3.47
C CYS A 668 35.73 -22.73 3.03
N ARG A 669 35.94 -22.50 1.73
CA ARG A 669 37.21 -22.03 1.20
C ARG A 669 37.57 -20.64 1.72
N LEU A 670 36.61 -19.71 1.77
CA LEU A 670 36.81 -18.37 2.35
C LEU A 670 37.19 -18.43 3.83
N ALA A 671 36.60 -19.35 4.59
CA ALA A 671 36.94 -19.55 6.00
C ALA A 671 38.40 -19.99 6.18
N LEU A 672 38.89 -20.93 5.37
CA LEU A 672 40.28 -21.38 5.42
C LEU A 672 41.26 -20.29 4.95
N VAL A 673 40.88 -19.52 3.91
CA VAL A 673 41.66 -18.35 3.47
C VAL A 673 41.77 -17.32 4.59
N TYR A 674 40.68 -17.03 5.30
CA TYR A 674 40.70 -16.13 6.46
C TYR A 674 41.70 -16.58 7.52
N CYS A 675 41.71 -17.86 7.89
CA CYS A 675 42.68 -18.41 8.84
C CYS A 675 44.14 -18.17 8.41
N SER A 676 44.44 -18.32 7.12
CA SER A 676 45.78 -18.03 6.60
C SER A 676 46.14 -16.55 6.69
N LEU A 677 45.20 -15.66 6.38
CA LEU A 677 45.39 -14.21 6.36
C LEU A 677 45.53 -13.63 7.76
N ILE A 678 44.67 -14.04 8.70
CA ILE A 678 44.68 -13.51 10.08
C ILE A 678 45.97 -13.93 10.82
N LYS A 679 46.48 -15.14 10.56
CA LYS A 679 47.79 -15.59 11.06
C LYS A 679 48.94 -14.78 10.47
N ALA A 680 48.89 -14.46 9.17
CA ALA A 680 49.89 -13.61 8.54
C ALA A 680 49.88 -12.20 9.13
N ARG A 681 48.68 -11.62 9.31
CA ARG A 681 48.49 -10.32 9.94
C ARG A 681 49.05 -10.27 11.36
N ALA A 682 48.82 -11.31 12.16
CA ALA A 682 49.38 -11.42 13.50
C ALA A 682 50.91 -11.45 13.51
N ARG A 683 51.53 -12.14 12.55
CA ARG A 683 53.01 -12.18 12.39
C ARG A 683 53.56 -10.82 12.00
N GLU A 684 52.90 -10.11 11.08
CA GLU A 684 53.29 -8.76 10.66
C GLU A 684 53.27 -7.77 11.81
N LEU A 685 52.17 -7.74 12.59
CA LEU A 685 52.04 -6.85 13.75
C LEU A 685 53.02 -7.22 14.87
N SER A 686 53.27 -8.52 15.07
CA SER A 686 54.24 -9.01 16.06
C SER A 686 55.69 -8.69 15.68
N ALA A 687 56.04 -8.67 14.39
CA ALA A 687 57.40 -8.38 13.93
C ALA A 687 57.87 -6.95 14.26
N GLY A 688 56.94 -6.01 14.45
CA GLY A 688 57.22 -4.64 14.86
C GLY A 688 57.35 -4.42 16.38
N GLN A 689 56.99 -5.41 17.20
CA GLN A 689 56.94 -5.28 18.66
C GLN A 689 58.09 -6.02 19.35
N LYS A 690 58.77 -5.36 20.31
CA LYS A 690 59.88 -5.96 21.09
C LYS A 690 59.40 -6.82 22.27
N ASP A 691 58.12 -6.74 22.63
CA ASP A 691 57.55 -7.44 23.78
C ASP A 691 56.86 -8.75 23.37
N GLN A 692 57.43 -9.88 23.82
CA GLN A 692 56.85 -11.21 23.64
C GLN A 692 55.44 -11.33 24.27
N GLY A 693 55.13 -10.48 25.27
CA GLY A 693 53.81 -10.45 25.90
C GLY A 693 52.70 -9.93 25.00
N GLN A 694 52.97 -8.95 24.15
CA GLN A 694 51.96 -8.39 23.23
C GLN A 694 51.68 -9.34 22.06
N ALA A 695 52.69 -10.07 21.60
CA ALA A 695 52.53 -11.12 20.59
C ALA A 695 51.59 -12.26 21.07
N ALA A 696 51.74 -12.70 22.33
CA ALA A 696 50.85 -13.69 22.92
C ALA A 696 49.40 -13.18 23.02
N ASN A 697 49.21 -11.91 23.37
CA ASN A 697 47.89 -11.28 23.47
C ASN A 697 47.16 -11.25 22.12
N MET A 698 47.86 -10.87 21.04
CA MET A 698 47.30 -10.89 19.68
C MET A 698 46.93 -12.31 19.23
N LEU A 699 47.76 -13.30 19.56
CA LEU A 699 47.46 -14.71 19.25
C LEU A 699 46.19 -15.21 19.96
N CYS A 700 45.87 -14.72 21.17
CA CYS A 700 44.61 -15.03 21.83
C CYS A 700 43.40 -14.55 21.01
N VAL A 701 43.46 -13.32 20.50
CA VAL A 701 42.40 -12.76 19.64
C VAL A 701 42.26 -13.57 18.36
N VAL A 702 43.38 -13.92 17.71
CA VAL A 702 43.39 -14.76 16.50
C VAL A 702 42.74 -16.12 16.74
N VAL A 703 43.03 -16.77 17.87
CA VAL A 703 42.40 -18.05 18.26
C VAL A 703 40.89 -17.88 18.43
N ASN A 704 40.44 -16.80 19.07
CA ASN A 704 39.01 -16.53 19.23
C ASN A 704 38.32 -16.18 17.91
N ASP A 705 38.99 -15.48 16.99
CA ASP A 705 38.45 -15.18 15.67
C ASP A 705 38.21 -16.47 14.86
N MET A 706 39.16 -17.40 14.93
CA MET A 706 39.03 -18.71 14.30
C MET A 706 37.93 -19.56 14.96
N GLU A 707 37.78 -19.46 16.29
CA GLU A 707 36.69 -20.11 17.02
C GLU A 707 35.32 -19.55 16.62
N GLN A 708 35.21 -18.22 16.55
CA GLN A 708 33.99 -17.56 16.10
C GLN A 708 33.62 -17.97 14.67
N LEU A 709 34.62 -18.03 13.79
CA LEU A 709 34.46 -18.52 12.42
C LEU A 709 33.97 -19.98 12.39
N ARG A 710 34.52 -20.86 13.23
CA ARG A 710 34.07 -22.26 13.37
C ARG A 710 32.59 -22.33 13.75
N LEU A 711 32.14 -21.50 14.69
CA LEU A 711 30.74 -21.44 15.12
C LEU A 711 29.82 -20.93 14.00
N VAL A 712 30.25 -19.94 13.22
CA VAL A 712 29.46 -19.41 12.09
C VAL A 712 29.33 -20.45 10.98
N ILE A 713 30.43 -21.10 10.60
CA ILE A 713 30.44 -22.15 9.58
C ILE A 713 29.59 -23.35 10.00
N GLY A 714 29.63 -23.74 11.29
CA GLY A 714 28.78 -24.80 11.82
C GLY A 714 27.27 -24.55 11.68
N LYS A 715 26.86 -23.28 11.50
CA LYS A 715 25.46 -22.89 11.28
C LYS A 715 25.04 -22.87 9.81
N LEU A 716 25.92 -23.23 8.86
CA LEU A 716 25.57 -23.26 7.43
C LEU A 716 24.36 -24.14 7.09
N PRO A 717 24.15 -25.34 7.68
CA PRO A 717 22.99 -26.18 7.36
C PRO A 717 21.65 -25.48 7.59
N THR A 718 21.52 -24.80 8.73
CA THR A 718 20.31 -24.03 9.07
C THR A 718 20.25 -22.73 8.26
N GLN A 719 21.39 -22.09 7.99
CA GLN A 719 21.43 -20.85 7.22
C GLN A 719 21.13 -21.04 5.72
N LEU A 720 21.33 -22.22 5.15
CA LEU A 720 21.02 -22.52 3.76
C LEU A 720 19.78 -23.41 3.60
N ALA A 721 19.07 -23.68 4.70
CA ALA A 721 17.85 -24.48 4.74
C ALA A 721 18.02 -25.86 4.07
N TRP A 722 19.07 -26.61 4.43
CA TRP A 722 19.37 -27.91 3.82
C TRP A 722 18.20 -28.90 3.96
N GLU A 723 17.44 -28.87 5.06
CA GLU A 723 16.24 -29.72 5.24
C GLU A 723 15.20 -29.52 4.12
N ALA A 724 14.97 -28.27 3.70
CA ALA A 724 14.03 -27.97 2.62
C ALA A 724 14.57 -28.43 1.26
N LEU A 725 15.89 -28.35 1.05
CA LEU A 725 16.55 -28.88 -0.13
C LEU A 725 16.50 -30.42 -0.17
N GLU A 726 16.76 -31.08 0.96
CA GLU A 726 16.70 -32.54 1.13
C GLU A 726 15.31 -33.08 0.74
N GLN A 727 14.24 -32.42 1.18
CA GLN A 727 12.87 -32.80 0.82
C GLN A 727 12.60 -32.68 -0.69
N ARG A 728 13.12 -31.62 -1.34
CA ARG A 728 12.93 -31.37 -2.77
C ARG A 728 13.74 -32.33 -3.65
N VAL A 729 14.93 -32.70 -3.19
CA VAL A 729 15.92 -33.46 -3.95
C VAL A 729 15.81 -34.97 -3.69
N GLY A 730 15.21 -35.38 -2.57
CA GLY A 730 15.05 -36.79 -2.18
C GLY A 730 14.27 -37.67 -3.17
N ALA A 731 13.54 -37.07 -4.12
CA ALA A 731 12.88 -37.80 -5.21
C ALA A 731 13.78 -38.03 -6.44
N VAL A 732 14.92 -37.34 -6.54
CA VAL A 732 15.75 -37.25 -7.75
C VAL A 732 17.17 -37.78 -7.51
N LEU A 733 17.76 -37.56 -6.33
CA LEU A 733 19.09 -38.07 -5.98
C LEU A 733 19.03 -39.31 -5.10
N GLU A 734 20.08 -40.15 -5.18
CA GLU A 734 20.24 -41.33 -4.34
C GLU A 734 20.37 -40.94 -2.85
N GLN A 735 19.73 -41.73 -1.97
CA GLN A 735 19.82 -41.54 -0.53
C GLN A 735 21.28 -41.55 -0.07
N GLY A 736 21.73 -40.44 0.51
CA GLY A 736 23.08 -40.28 1.05
C GLY A 736 24.04 -39.40 0.24
N GLN A 737 23.76 -39.05 -1.02
CA GLN A 737 24.66 -38.16 -1.79
C GLN A 737 24.79 -36.76 -1.18
N LEU A 738 23.71 -36.23 -0.62
CA LEU A 738 23.71 -34.95 0.09
C LEU A 738 24.55 -35.01 1.38
N GLN A 739 24.42 -36.11 2.12
CA GLN A 739 25.20 -36.38 3.34
C GLN A 739 26.69 -36.57 3.02
N ASN A 740 27.00 -37.23 1.91
CA ASN A 740 28.37 -37.49 1.49
C ASN A 740 29.05 -36.28 0.83
N THR A 741 28.31 -35.27 0.37
CA THR A 741 28.87 -34.10 -0.31
C THR A 741 28.85 -32.86 0.57
N LEU A 742 27.66 -32.35 0.94
CA LEU A 742 27.53 -31.09 1.69
C LEU A 742 28.06 -31.23 3.11
N TYR A 743 27.62 -32.27 3.83
CA TYR A 743 28.06 -32.49 5.20
C TYR A 743 29.55 -32.88 5.25
N ALA A 744 30.05 -33.69 4.31
CA ALA A 744 31.48 -34.02 4.25
C ALA A 744 32.36 -32.79 4.03
N GLN A 745 31.98 -31.89 3.12
CA GLN A 745 32.68 -30.62 2.89
C GLN A 745 32.69 -29.74 4.15
N LEU A 746 31.52 -29.59 4.79
CA LEU A 746 31.39 -28.83 6.02
C LEU A 746 32.25 -29.42 7.15
N GLN A 747 32.19 -30.74 7.35
CA GLN A 747 32.98 -31.44 8.36
C GLN A 747 34.49 -31.33 8.08
N GLY A 748 34.91 -31.41 6.82
CA GLY A 748 36.30 -31.18 6.41
C GLY A 748 36.77 -29.77 6.76
N ALA A 749 35.95 -28.74 6.50
CA ALA A 749 36.28 -27.36 6.85
C ALA A 749 36.30 -27.14 8.38
N LEU A 750 35.34 -27.69 9.13
CA LEU A 750 35.30 -27.60 10.59
C LEU A 750 36.49 -28.31 11.24
N ALA A 751 36.91 -29.47 10.71
CA ALA A 751 38.10 -30.17 11.15
C ALA A 751 39.38 -29.37 10.86
N GLY A 752 39.46 -28.74 9.68
CA GLY A 752 40.54 -27.83 9.31
C GLY A 752 40.64 -26.62 10.24
N LEU A 753 39.52 -25.94 10.50
CA LEU A 753 39.43 -24.84 11.47
C LEU A 753 39.84 -25.29 12.87
N GLY A 754 39.35 -26.45 13.32
CA GLY A 754 39.74 -27.02 14.61
C GLY A 754 41.23 -27.35 14.71
N HIS A 755 41.86 -27.81 13.62
CA HIS A 755 43.30 -28.02 13.57
C HIS A 755 44.07 -26.69 13.67
N GLU A 756 43.60 -25.65 13.01
CA GLU A 756 44.21 -24.30 13.06
C GLU A 756 44.09 -23.67 14.45
N ILE A 757 42.94 -23.81 15.11
CA ILE A 757 42.71 -23.38 16.49
C ILE A 757 43.68 -24.11 17.44
N ARG A 758 43.77 -25.44 17.36
CA ARG A 758 44.71 -26.23 18.17
C ARG A 758 46.16 -25.83 17.95
N THR A 759 46.52 -25.49 16.70
CA THR A 759 47.87 -25.03 16.36
C THR A 759 48.15 -23.66 16.97
N GLY A 760 47.20 -22.72 16.90
CA GLY A 760 47.30 -21.41 17.56
C GLY A 760 47.45 -21.53 19.08
N VAL A 761 46.65 -22.40 19.72
CA VAL A 761 46.75 -22.68 21.17
C VAL A 761 48.12 -23.30 21.52
N ARG A 762 48.66 -24.18 20.68
CA ARG A 762 50.01 -24.74 20.90
C ARG A 762 51.10 -23.67 20.79
N THR A 763 51.03 -22.78 19.80
CA THR A 763 51.98 -21.66 19.69
C THR A 763 51.89 -20.71 20.88
N LEU A 764 50.68 -20.49 21.43
CA LEU A 764 50.51 -19.77 22.70
C LEU A 764 51.18 -20.49 23.88
N ALA A 765 51.04 -21.82 23.95
CA ALA A 765 51.68 -22.64 24.99
C ALA A 765 53.21 -22.52 24.91
N GLU A 766 53.79 -22.75 23.73
CA GLU A 766 55.24 -22.68 23.47
C GLU A 766 55.85 -21.34 23.91
N GLN A 767 55.14 -20.22 23.73
CA GLN A 767 55.60 -18.90 24.19
C GLN A 767 55.66 -18.78 25.71
N LEU A 768 54.76 -19.44 26.45
CA LEU A 768 54.74 -19.43 27.91
C LEU A 768 55.66 -20.48 28.52
N GLU A 769 55.82 -21.63 27.88
CA GLU A 769 56.71 -22.73 28.28
C GLU A 769 58.14 -22.25 28.52
N VAL A 770 58.68 -21.44 27.60
CA VAL A 770 60.01 -20.81 27.73
C VAL A 770 60.11 -19.96 29.00
N GLY A 771 59.04 -19.22 29.31
CA GLY A 771 58.94 -18.41 30.53
C GLY A 771 58.90 -19.26 31.78
N ILE A 772 58.08 -20.32 31.80
CA ILE A 772 57.94 -21.25 32.93
C ILE A 772 59.27 -21.95 33.21
N ALA A 773 59.90 -22.52 32.18
CA ALA A 773 61.18 -23.22 32.32
C ALA A 773 62.27 -22.32 32.89
N LYS A 774 62.36 -21.07 32.41
CA LYS A 774 63.32 -20.08 32.92
C LYS A 774 63.09 -19.74 34.40
N HIS A 775 61.84 -19.65 34.85
CA HIS A 775 61.54 -19.35 36.25
C HIS A 775 61.77 -20.57 37.17
N ILE A 776 61.46 -21.78 36.71
CA ILE A 776 61.75 -23.02 37.46
C ILE A 776 63.26 -23.24 37.61
N GLN A 777 64.06 -23.00 36.56
CA GLN A 777 65.53 -23.07 36.66
C GLN A 777 66.06 -22.03 37.65
N LYS A 778 65.49 -20.82 37.65
CA LYS A 778 65.86 -19.77 38.61
C LYS A 778 65.54 -20.15 40.05
N LEU A 779 64.42 -20.84 40.31
CA LEU A 779 63.98 -21.30 41.64
C LEU A 779 65.07 -22.09 42.38
N VAL A 780 65.74 -22.99 41.66
CA VAL A 780 66.82 -23.81 42.22
C VAL A 780 68.08 -22.99 42.47
N SER A 781 68.37 -22.01 41.61
CA SER A 781 69.57 -21.16 41.69
C SER A 781 69.48 -20.00 42.70
N VAL A 782 68.36 -19.85 43.42
CA VAL A 782 68.17 -18.77 44.41
C VAL A 782 69.12 -18.97 45.61
N LYS A 783 69.68 -17.89 46.15
CA LYS A 783 70.54 -17.91 47.35
C LYS A 783 69.90 -18.69 48.50
N GLU A 784 70.70 -19.41 49.28
CA GLU A 784 70.24 -20.25 50.41
C GLU A 784 69.51 -19.46 51.50
N SER A 785 69.76 -18.15 51.62
CA SER A 785 69.14 -17.26 52.61
C SER A 785 67.65 -16.98 52.38
N VAL A 786 67.10 -17.36 51.22
CA VAL A 786 65.68 -17.16 50.89
C VAL A 786 64.87 -18.38 51.31
N LEU A 787 63.80 -18.14 52.07
CA LEU A 787 62.88 -19.19 52.49
C LEU A 787 62.29 -19.91 51.27
N PRO A 788 62.06 -21.23 51.35
CA PRO A 788 61.46 -21.98 50.25
C PRO A 788 60.10 -21.43 49.77
N GLU A 789 59.32 -20.85 50.67
CA GLU A 789 58.02 -20.22 50.37
C GLU A 789 58.17 -18.91 49.58
N ASP A 790 59.21 -18.12 49.82
CA ASP A 790 59.46 -16.86 49.11
C ASP A 790 60.09 -17.08 47.72
N ALA A 791 60.78 -18.21 47.53
CA ALA A 791 61.50 -18.51 46.30
C ALA A 791 60.58 -18.69 45.08
N ILE A 792 59.34 -19.15 45.29
CA ILE A 792 58.36 -19.41 44.21
C ILE A 792 57.62 -18.15 43.72
N LEU A 793 57.59 -17.08 44.52
CA LEU A 793 56.79 -15.88 44.25
C LEU A 793 57.00 -15.28 42.84
N PRO A 794 58.22 -15.23 42.26
CA PRO A 794 58.42 -14.74 40.90
C PRO A 794 57.73 -15.59 39.82
N LEU A 795 57.70 -16.92 39.98
CA LEU A 795 56.99 -17.83 39.07
C LEU A 795 55.48 -17.64 39.21
N MET A 796 54.98 -17.55 40.45
CA MET A 796 53.56 -17.34 40.72
C MET A 796 53.07 -16.02 40.14
N LYS A 797 53.81 -14.91 40.32
CA LYS A 797 53.47 -13.60 39.72
C LYS A 797 53.48 -13.64 38.18
N PHE A 798 54.43 -14.36 37.58
CA PHE A 798 54.46 -14.54 36.13
C PHE A 798 53.23 -15.30 35.63
N LEU A 799 52.89 -16.42 36.27
CA LEU A 799 51.72 -17.22 35.93
C LEU A 799 50.41 -16.47 36.18
N GLU A 800 50.28 -15.77 37.30
CA GLU A 800 49.12 -14.96 37.64
C GLU A 800 48.82 -13.93 36.54
N VAL A 801 49.82 -13.13 36.14
CA VAL A 801 49.64 -12.11 35.09
C VAL A 801 49.26 -12.74 33.74
N LYS A 802 49.93 -13.83 33.35
CA LYS A 802 49.72 -14.45 32.03
C LYS A 802 48.43 -15.28 31.95
N LEU A 803 48.16 -16.11 32.95
CA LEU A 803 46.96 -16.95 33.00
C LEU A 803 45.70 -16.13 33.29
N CYS A 804 45.77 -15.07 34.12
CA CYS A 804 44.64 -14.16 34.31
C CYS A 804 44.24 -13.49 32.99
N TYR A 805 45.21 -12.92 32.26
CA TYR A 805 44.95 -12.33 30.96
C TYR A 805 44.33 -13.35 29.98
N MET A 806 44.87 -14.56 29.90
CA MET A 806 44.39 -15.59 28.99
C MET A 806 43.03 -16.16 29.39
N SER A 807 42.73 -16.30 30.68
CA SER A 807 41.41 -16.69 31.17
C SER A 807 40.35 -15.65 30.76
N THR A 808 40.66 -14.37 30.94
CA THR A 808 39.77 -13.28 30.52
C THR A 808 39.61 -13.24 29.00
N ASN A 809 40.70 -13.40 28.24
CA ASN A 809 40.69 -13.13 26.80
C ASN A 809 40.58 -14.35 25.89
N LEU A 810 40.68 -15.60 26.34
CA LEU A 810 40.44 -16.79 25.50
C LEU A 810 39.03 -17.37 25.75
N VAL A 811 38.50 -18.09 24.75
CA VAL A 811 37.33 -18.96 24.95
C VAL A 811 37.69 -20.11 25.92
N GLN A 812 36.76 -20.47 26.81
CA GLN A 812 37.00 -21.42 27.91
C GLN A 812 37.59 -22.78 27.44
N GLU A 813 37.07 -23.37 26.36
CA GLU A 813 37.55 -24.66 25.85
C GLU A 813 39.03 -24.57 25.40
N ASN A 814 39.39 -23.46 24.75
CA ASN A 814 40.74 -23.21 24.29
C ASN A 814 41.68 -22.87 25.47
N PHE A 815 41.18 -22.18 26.50
CA PHE A 815 41.91 -21.94 27.74
C PHE A 815 42.18 -23.24 28.52
N ASN A 816 41.20 -24.13 28.65
CA ASN A 816 41.40 -25.44 29.30
C ASN A 816 42.42 -26.30 28.53
N SER A 817 42.37 -26.27 27.20
CA SER A 817 43.34 -26.94 26.33
C SER A 817 44.75 -26.37 26.52
N LEU A 818 44.87 -25.04 26.61
CA LEU A 818 46.12 -24.37 26.92
C LEU A 818 46.65 -24.77 28.31
N LEU A 819 45.81 -24.74 29.34
CA LEU A 819 46.20 -25.13 30.70
C LEU A 819 46.72 -26.56 30.75
N THR A 820 46.10 -27.48 30.00
CA THR A 820 46.52 -28.88 29.93
C THR A 820 47.93 -29.02 29.35
N LEU A 821 48.21 -28.30 28.26
CA LEU A 821 49.54 -28.26 27.64
C LEU A 821 50.58 -27.69 28.62
N LEU A 822 50.28 -26.54 29.23
CA LEU A 822 51.17 -25.88 30.18
C LEU A 822 51.43 -26.71 31.43
N TRP A 823 50.42 -27.39 31.98
CA TRP A 823 50.57 -28.27 33.14
C TRP A 823 51.49 -29.45 32.81
N THR A 824 51.26 -30.10 31.66
CA THR A 824 52.10 -31.21 31.20
C THR A 824 53.55 -30.78 31.05
N HIS A 825 53.80 -29.65 30.39
CA HIS A 825 55.16 -29.11 30.26
C HIS A 825 55.78 -28.73 31.61
N THR A 826 55.02 -28.08 32.49
CA THR A 826 55.47 -27.69 33.83
C THR A 826 55.93 -28.90 34.63
N LEU A 827 55.17 -30.01 34.59
CA LEU A 827 55.57 -31.26 35.22
C LEU A 827 56.83 -31.86 34.61
N THR A 828 56.95 -31.86 33.27
CA THR A 828 58.16 -32.35 32.59
C THR A 828 59.40 -31.57 33.04
N VAL A 829 59.34 -30.24 33.07
CA VAL A 829 60.46 -29.40 33.53
C VAL A 829 60.77 -29.65 35.01
N LEU A 830 59.75 -29.80 35.87
CA LEU A 830 59.98 -30.10 37.29
C LEU A 830 60.65 -31.47 37.49
N VAL A 831 60.26 -32.50 36.73
CA VAL A 831 60.89 -33.83 36.76
C VAL A 831 62.37 -33.73 36.33
N GLU A 832 62.66 -33.05 35.22
CA GLU A 832 64.03 -32.87 34.73
C GLU A 832 64.91 -32.13 35.75
N VAL A 833 64.39 -31.05 36.32
CA VAL A 833 65.11 -30.25 37.32
C VAL A 833 65.29 -31.03 38.63
N ALA A 834 64.28 -31.78 39.09
CA ALA A 834 64.38 -32.63 40.28
C ALA A 834 65.43 -33.75 40.10
N ALA A 835 65.47 -34.38 38.93
CA ALA A 835 66.48 -35.39 38.62
C ALA A 835 67.90 -34.81 38.63
N SER A 836 68.09 -33.56 38.21
CA SER A 836 69.39 -32.88 38.21
C SER A 836 69.88 -32.42 39.59
N GLN A 837 68.98 -32.28 40.58
CA GLN A 837 69.26 -31.69 41.91
C GLN A 837 69.10 -32.66 43.08
N ARG A 838 69.12 -33.97 42.82
CA ARG A 838 68.87 -35.05 43.80
C ARG A 838 69.71 -34.98 45.09
N SER A 839 70.87 -34.34 45.04
CA SER A 839 71.80 -34.26 46.17
C SER A 839 71.57 -33.06 47.11
N CYS A 840 70.68 -32.13 46.75
CA CYS A 840 70.43 -30.92 47.53
C CYS A 840 69.02 -30.93 48.16
N PRO A 841 68.89 -31.26 49.46
CA PRO A 841 67.57 -31.35 50.12
C PRO A 841 66.84 -29.99 50.16
N LEU A 842 67.56 -28.87 50.16
CA LEU A 842 66.99 -27.52 50.05
C LEU A 842 66.34 -27.30 48.68
N ALA A 843 66.96 -27.76 47.59
CA ALA A 843 66.41 -27.66 46.24
C ALA A 843 65.16 -28.55 46.08
N SER A 844 65.20 -29.79 46.59
CA SER A 844 64.03 -30.69 46.59
C SER A 844 62.89 -30.15 47.47
N SER A 845 63.20 -29.51 48.60
CA SER A 845 62.20 -28.82 49.44
C SER A 845 61.54 -27.65 48.70
N ARG A 846 62.33 -26.82 47.99
CA ARG A 846 61.80 -25.73 47.14
C ARG A 846 60.93 -26.24 45.99
N LEU A 847 61.35 -27.32 45.32
CA LEU A 847 60.57 -27.94 44.24
C LEU A 847 59.28 -28.58 44.76
N LYS A 848 59.29 -29.16 45.96
CA LYS A 848 58.08 -29.70 46.62
C LYS A 848 57.05 -28.59 46.88
N ILE A 849 57.49 -27.47 47.46
CA ILE A 849 56.61 -26.31 47.71
C ILE A 849 56.15 -25.69 46.39
N ALA A 850 57.03 -25.67 45.37
CA ALA A 850 56.64 -25.24 44.02
C ALA A 850 55.53 -26.11 43.43
N LEU A 851 55.66 -27.44 43.50
CA LEU A 851 54.67 -28.38 42.99
C LEU A 851 53.29 -28.19 43.65
N GLN A 852 53.25 -28.02 44.99
CA GLN A 852 52.00 -27.80 45.74
C GLN A 852 51.32 -26.48 45.39
N ASN A 853 52.09 -25.39 45.26
CA ASN A 853 51.53 -24.09 44.87
C ASN A 853 51.08 -24.07 43.40
N LEU A 854 51.79 -24.77 42.52
CA LEU A 854 51.41 -24.91 41.12
C LEU A 854 50.14 -25.77 40.96
N GLU A 855 49.98 -26.83 41.76
CA GLU A 855 48.72 -27.60 41.82
C GLU A 855 47.53 -26.70 42.14
N ILE A 856 47.65 -25.86 43.19
CA ILE A 856 46.60 -24.88 43.55
C ILE A 856 46.38 -23.87 42.42
N CYS A 857 47.46 -23.38 41.80
CA CYS A 857 47.40 -22.39 40.72
C CYS A 857 46.66 -22.91 39.48
N PHE A 858 46.93 -24.14 39.06
CA PHE A 858 46.29 -24.74 37.88
C PHE A 858 44.90 -25.30 38.18
N TYR A 859 44.57 -25.59 39.44
CA TYR A 859 43.21 -25.89 39.88
C TYR A 859 42.31 -24.64 39.92
N ALA A 860 42.87 -23.50 40.36
CA ALA A 860 42.22 -22.18 40.36
C ALA A 860 40.79 -22.19 40.93
N GLU A 861 40.59 -22.78 42.11
CA GLU A 861 39.28 -22.85 42.80
C GLU A 861 38.15 -23.47 41.95
N GLY A 862 38.49 -24.36 41.02
CA GLY A 862 37.53 -25.02 40.11
C GLY A 862 37.30 -24.28 38.79
N CYS A 863 37.97 -23.15 38.56
CA CYS A 863 37.96 -22.44 37.27
C CYS A 863 39.05 -22.92 36.30
N GLY A 864 39.97 -23.77 36.77
CA GLY A 864 41.09 -24.31 35.99
C GLY A 864 40.90 -25.77 35.58
N LEU A 865 41.95 -26.58 35.76
CA LEU A 865 41.91 -28.02 35.45
C LEU A 865 41.25 -28.81 36.59
N PRO A 866 40.46 -29.84 36.27
CA PRO A 866 39.88 -30.72 37.28
C PRO A 866 40.96 -31.60 37.94
N PRO A 867 40.74 -32.09 39.17
CA PRO A 867 41.73 -32.87 39.92
C PRO A 867 42.17 -34.13 39.16
N GLU A 868 41.28 -34.76 38.38
CA GLU A 868 41.60 -35.92 37.55
C GLU A 868 42.64 -35.62 36.46
N ALA A 869 42.64 -34.39 35.93
CA ALA A 869 43.61 -33.94 34.93
C ALA A 869 44.93 -33.45 35.57
N LEU A 870 44.89 -33.01 36.83
CA LEU A 870 46.07 -32.56 37.57
C LEU A 870 46.87 -33.73 38.14
N HIS A 871 46.20 -34.68 38.81
CA HIS A 871 46.79 -35.83 39.49
C HIS A 871 47.17 -36.98 38.55
N THR A 872 47.93 -36.66 37.51
CA THR A 872 48.50 -37.64 36.59
C THR A 872 49.49 -38.57 37.30
N ALA A 873 49.76 -39.74 36.72
CA ALA A 873 50.79 -40.65 37.23
C ALA A 873 52.16 -39.96 37.38
N THR A 874 52.50 -39.05 36.48
CA THR A 874 53.73 -38.23 36.54
C THR A 874 53.75 -37.30 37.73
N PHE A 875 52.63 -36.62 38.04
CA PHE A 875 52.51 -35.78 39.23
C PHE A 875 52.69 -36.59 40.52
N GLN A 876 51.99 -37.71 40.65
CA GLN A 876 52.05 -38.56 41.85
C GLN A 876 53.45 -39.15 42.07
N ALA A 877 54.12 -39.57 40.99
CA ALA A 877 55.49 -40.06 41.04
C ALA A 877 56.47 -38.96 41.49
N LEU A 878 56.37 -37.76 40.89
CA LEU A 878 57.20 -36.61 41.25
C LEU A 878 56.97 -36.16 42.69
N GLN A 879 55.71 -36.10 43.14
CA GLN A 879 55.35 -35.76 44.51
C GLN A 879 56.00 -36.72 45.50
N LYS A 880 55.88 -38.04 45.26
CA LYS A 880 56.50 -39.07 46.10
C LYS A 880 58.03 -38.98 46.09
N GLU A 881 58.65 -38.72 44.93
CA GLU A 881 60.11 -38.56 44.81
C GLU A 881 60.60 -37.33 45.60
N LEU A 882 59.97 -36.17 45.41
CA LEU A 882 60.31 -34.94 46.14
C LEU A 882 60.04 -35.05 47.64
N GLU A 883 59.00 -35.77 48.06
CA GLU A 883 58.72 -36.05 49.48
C GLU A 883 59.78 -36.91 50.16
N LEU A 884 60.42 -37.82 49.41
CA LEU A 884 61.53 -38.62 49.94
C LEU A 884 62.83 -37.81 49.96
N GLN A 885 63.09 -37.02 48.92
CA GLN A 885 64.31 -36.20 48.82
C GLN A 885 64.33 -35.00 49.78
N ALA A 886 63.16 -34.43 50.10
CA ALA A 886 63.03 -33.32 51.03
C ALA A 886 62.87 -33.75 52.50
N ALA A 887 62.70 -35.04 52.78
CA ALA A 887 62.52 -35.55 54.13
C ALA A 887 63.82 -35.53 54.93
N SER A 888 63.73 -35.20 56.21
CA SER A 888 64.84 -35.34 57.14
C SER A 888 65.21 -36.81 57.35
N SER A 889 66.46 -37.09 57.75
CA SER A 889 66.91 -38.45 58.04
C SER A 889 66.00 -39.18 59.03
N ARG A 890 65.41 -38.47 60.00
CA ARG A 890 64.47 -39.03 60.99
C ARG A 890 63.15 -39.47 60.36
N GLU A 891 62.60 -38.68 59.45
CA GLU A 891 61.35 -38.99 58.75
C GLU A 891 61.53 -40.14 57.76
N LEU A 892 62.68 -40.22 57.09
CA LEU A 892 63.02 -41.36 56.22
C LEU A 892 63.09 -42.68 57.00
N ILE A 893 63.72 -42.67 58.18
CA ILE A 893 63.78 -43.84 59.06
C ILE A 893 62.37 -44.26 59.49
N GLN A 894 61.51 -43.29 59.86
CA GLN A 894 60.12 -43.57 60.22
C GLN A 894 59.33 -44.16 59.05
N LYS A 895 59.40 -43.54 57.86
CA LYS A 895 58.74 -44.04 56.64
C LYS A 895 59.21 -45.45 56.27
N TYR A 896 60.50 -45.75 56.43
CA TYR A 896 61.05 -47.08 56.21
C TYR A 896 60.40 -48.12 57.15
N PHE A 897 60.37 -47.85 58.46
CA PHE A 897 59.76 -48.78 59.41
C PHE A 897 58.25 -48.95 59.19
N CYS A 898 57.52 -47.86 58.92
CA CYS A 898 56.10 -47.93 58.56
C CYS A 898 55.86 -48.78 57.29
N SER A 899 56.69 -48.60 56.26
CA SER A 899 56.62 -49.41 55.04
C SER A 899 56.91 -50.89 55.31
N ARG A 900 57.85 -51.22 56.20
CA ARG A 900 58.14 -52.60 56.61
C ARG A 900 56.98 -53.25 57.36
N ILE A 901 56.32 -52.50 58.25
CA ILE A 901 55.11 -52.98 58.95
C ILE A 901 53.99 -53.25 57.96
N GLN A 902 53.79 -52.36 56.99
CA GLN A 902 52.76 -52.52 55.96
C GLN A 902 53.06 -53.71 55.04
N GLN A 903 54.30 -53.88 54.59
CA GLN A 903 54.74 -55.09 53.85
C GLN A 903 54.48 -56.37 54.64
N GLN A 904 54.67 -56.34 55.96
CA GLN A 904 54.42 -57.48 56.82
C GLN A 904 52.92 -57.77 56.98
N ALA A 905 52.06 -56.75 56.94
CA ALA A 905 50.61 -56.91 57.00
C ALA A 905 49.97 -57.36 55.66
N GLU A 906 50.58 -56.98 54.54
CA GLU A 906 50.12 -57.33 53.18
C GLU A 906 50.67 -58.67 52.68
N ALA A 907 51.64 -59.26 53.37
CA ALA A 907 52.20 -60.56 53.04
C ALA A 907 51.16 -61.67 53.29
N ALA A 908 50.63 -62.26 52.22
CA ALA A 908 49.60 -63.31 52.26
C ALA A 908 50.09 -64.69 51.78
N SER A 909 51.34 -64.83 51.30
CA SER A 909 51.90 -66.14 50.91
C SER A 909 52.88 -66.66 51.97
N GLU A 910 52.60 -67.86 52.45
CA GLU A 910 53.42 -68.60 53.41
C GLU A 910 54.19 -69.70 52.65
N GLU A 911 55.02 -69.33 51.66
CA GLU A 911 55.68 -70.31 50.78
C GLU A 911 56.60 -71.30 51.52
N LEU A 912 57.06 -70.97 52.73
CA LEU A 912 57.90 -71.84 53.57
C LEU A 912 57.25 -72.13 54.94
N GLY A 913 55.98 -71.75 55.10
CA GLY A 913 55.23 -71.68 56.36
C GLY A 913 55.40 -70.36 57.11
N ALA A 914 54.54 -70.12 58.10
CA ALA A 914 54.53 -68.90 58.90
C ALA A 914 54.93 -69.18 60.36
N VAL A 915 55.70 -68.26 60.93
CA VAL A 915 56.06 -68.26 62.35
C VAL A 915 55.58 -66.97 62.98
N THR A 916 54.66 -67.08 63.93
CA THR A 916 54.21 -65.95 64.73
C THR A 916 55.15 -65.78 65.92
N VAL A 917 55.88 -64.67 65.93
CA VAL A 917 56.78 -64.29 67.03
C VAL A 917 56.27 -63.02 67.72
N LYS A 918 56.16 -63.06 69.04
CA LYS A 918 55.98 -61.90 69.89
C LYS A 918 57.34 -61.38 70.33
N VAL A 919 57.72 -60.24 69.79
CA VAL A 919 58.99 -59.60 70.14
C VAL A 919 58.72 -58.43 71.08
N SER A 920 59.40 -58.42 72.23
CA SER A 920 59.38 -57.30 73.17
C SER A 920 60.80 -56.88 73.51
N TYR A 921 61.08 -55.58 73.40
CA TYR A 921 62.38 -55.02 73.76
C TYR A 921 62.33 -54.53 75.21
N ARG A 922 63.09 -55.17 76.11
CA ARG A 922 63.22 -54.68 77.49
C ARG A 922 64.35 -53.67 77.54
N ALA A 923 63.98 -52.39 77.54
CA ALA A 923 64.93 -51.27 77.56
C ALA A 923 65.88 -51.28 78.78
N SER A 924 65.43 -51.82 79.92
CA SER A 924 66.23 -51.94 81.15
C SER A 924 67.37 -52.96 81.05
N GLU A 925 67.25 -53.97 80.19
CA GLU A 925 68.25 -55.04 80.01
C GLU A 925 68.99 -54.92 78.67
N GLN A 926 68.63 -53.96 77.81
CA GLN A 926 69.11 -53.80 76.43
C GLN A 926 69.09 -55.10 75.62
N LYS A 927 68.10 -55.96 75.88
CA LYS A 927 67.95 -57.27 75.25
C LYS A 927 66.59 -57.36 74.56
N LEU A 928 66.62 -57.86 73.34
CA LEU A 928 65.43 -58.20 72.57
C LEU A 928 64.94 -59.57 73.04
N ARG A 929 63.76 -59.62 73.66
CA ARG A 929 63.11 -60.88 74.01
C ARG A 929 62.18 -61.26 72.88
N VAL A 930 62.49 -62.37 72.21
CA VAL A 930 61.68 -62.95 71.14
C VAL A 930 61.00 -64.20 71.71
N GLU A 931 59.68 -64.18 71.80
CA GLU A 931 58.87 -65.36 72.13
C GLU A 931 58.21 -65.88 70.85
N LEU A 932 58.37 -67.17 70.59
CA LEU A 932 57.74 -67.84 69.46
C LEU A 932 56.37 -68.33 69.92
N LEU A 933 55.30 -67.79 69.34
CA LEU A 933 53.92 -68.07 69.77
C LEU A 933 53.32 -69.28 69.03
N SER A 934 53.54 -69.37 67.73
CA SER A 934 53.06 -70.50 66.91
C SER A 934 53.82 -70.59 65.60
N ALA A 935 53.89 -71.79 65.02
CA ALA A 935 54.32 -71.99 63.65
C ALA A 935 53.26 -72.81 62.90
N SER A 936 52.89 -72.39 61.70
CA SER A 936 51.84 -73.00 60.87
C SER A 936 52.31 -73.17 59.43
N SER A 937 51.76 -74.15 58.72
CA SER A 937 51.96 -74.35 57.27
C SER A 937 53.42 -74.61 56.83
N LEU A 938 54.30 -75.12 57.71
CA LEU A 938 55.70 -75.44 57.38
C LEU A 938 55.79 -76.60 56.37
N LEU A 939 56.65 -76.47 55.35
CA LEU A 939 56.88 -77.50 54.35
C LEU A 939 57.76 -78.65 54.88
N PRO A 940 57.33 -79.92 54.77
CA PRO A 940 58.17 -81.07 55.08
C PRO A 940 59.18 -81.33 53.95
N LEU A 941 60.47 -81.42 54.29
CA LEU A 941 61.57 -81.55 53.31
C LEU A 941 62.06 -82.99 53.06
N ASP A 942 61.50 -84.03 53.71
CA ASP A 942 61.89 -85.43 53.52
C ASP A 942 60.70 -86.35 53.18
N SER A 943 60.90 -87.30 52.25
CA SER A 943 59.89 -88.23 51.71
C SER A 943 59.49 -89.40 52.64
N ASN A 944 59.74 -89.30 53.95
CA ASN A 944 59.33 -90.31 54.93
C ASN A 944 58.39 -89.67 55.96
N ALA A 945 57.16 -90.18 56.06
CA ALA A 945 56.11 -89.72 56.97
C ALA A 945 56.35 -90.05 58.46
N LEU A 946 57.59 -89.84 58.96
CA LEU A 946 57.99 -90.07 60.36
C LEU A 946 58.65 -88.85 61.04
N THR A 947 58.83 -87.72 60.35
CA THR A 947 59.39 -86.48 60.95
C THR A 947 58.36 -85.52 61.54
N MET A 948 57.06 -85.71 61.28
CA MET A 948 55.98 -84.90 61.86
C MET A 948 55.74 -85.16 63.36
N GLN A 949 56.19 -86.31 63.90
CA GLN A 949 56.00 -86.64 65.32
C GLN A 949 57.12 -86.07 66.22
N ALA A 950 58.33 -85.87 65.68
CA ALA A 950 59.46 -85.33 66.45
C ALA A 950 59.40 -83.80 66.67
N ILE A 951 58.74 -83.04 65.79
CA ILE A 951 58.61 -81.57 65.94
C ILE A 951 57.48 -81.20 66.91
N ASN A 952 56.38 -81.97 66.92
CA ASN A 952 55.29 -81.77 67.88
C ASN A 952 55.71 -82.11 69.33
N ASP A 953 56.64 -83.05 69.52
CA ASP A 953 57.17 -83.38 70.85
C ASP A 953 58.22 -82.36 71.34
N LEU A 954 58.92 -81.64 70.45
CA LEU A 954 59.83 -80.56 70.83
C LEU A 954 59.07 -79.28 71.25
N ILE A 955 57.92 -79.01 70.65
CA ILE A 955 57.10 -77.81 70.93
C ILE A 955 56.27 -77.96 72.22
N ARG A 956 55.99 -79.19 72.69
CA ARG A 956 55.37 -79.41 74.02
C ARG A 956 56.38 -79.46 75.18
N GLY A 957 57.66 -79.26 74.89
CA GLY A 957 58.75 -79.43 75.84
C GLY A 957 59.68 -78.22 76.02
N THR A 958 59.18 -76.98 75.98
CA THR A 958 59.83 -75.78 76.54
C THR A 958 58.82 -74.69 76.84
#